data_AF-A0A139DLN3-F1
#
_entry.id   AF-A0A139DLN3-F1
#
_cell.length_a   1.000
_cell.length_b   1.000
_cell.length_c   1.000
_cell.angle_alpha   90.00
_cell.angle_beta   90.00
_cell.angle_gamma   90.00
#
_symmetry.space_group_name_H-M   'P 1'
#
loop_
_entity.id
_entity.type
_entity.pdbx_description
1 polymer ?
#
loop_
_entity_poly.entity_id
_entity_poly.type
_entity_poly.pdbx_seq_one_letter_code
_entity_poly.pdbx_strand_id
1 'polypeptide(L)'
;MAVQDTAATFIGLTNDNEFFSAHYLAEVFQGDFADTIKEWESGEEQPHRALRNLNQGYFALRHKLKTERCAAERIRLQRAFFKDLLATLGIPYQPENRQVAPNTELPVLSTLGDQLWVLGALDADNEGEDPLSLKLHSNQFFGPGPHHDALKNTDWYSILDQAVFRQNSPYNENPPRWVLLISDRQGILIDRYKWSQNRMLRFDWEEILGRRDDKTLKATAVLLHRESLAPEEGQCRLDSLDENSHKHAFAVSDDLKYALRQAIEKLGNEAAEQLIEQARDRKEGIYTGGKALDPDQLSKECLRYMYRILFLFYIEARPELGYLPTEDETWRMGYSLDSLRDLEMVRLTTEASRQGRYFHDSLQRMFTLIYDGYSASRQKDDLHESSANAFTLQGLDSHLFDPAKTPLLNRVTFSNETLQQVIQSMSLTRPAKGKKRRGRVSYTQLGINQLGAVYEALLSYRGFFATEDLYEVAPKGQNINPDELETGYFVTASQLDEFDEKERVYDKVDGKLSLRVHPKGKFIYRMAGRDREKSASYYTPEVLTKSLVKYTLKERLGDGVKADDILDLTICEPAMGSAAFLNEAVNQLAEAYLTRKQQEQGERIPHEDYQRELQRVKMHIADHNVYGVDLNPIAVELAEVSLWLNALSGGHNVPWFGYQLFTGNSLIGARREVYPKIALKKQAKEGYWYNNAPRRLPPETLLNPAGEGGRSENDIYHFLLPDPGMAGYNDKVAKQLRPDAFKKIKDWKKAFCAPLDEQEIQTLQSLSDAVDRLWRDHTQMLQQHRLRTEDTYPLWGQEQLEEHHTTTREKDNLRAHGIFNTNARIASPYRRLKLAMDYWCALWFWPLDKVDELPDRQKWLFDLNTILNSAGTFDFAPEQEGLFSEEPANTPSPLAGQAQRRTAEGWPEGRAPEARVMGRGEGDEDLFAKPVDDLFAAEAPQQTLREETQAAREVSNQRGELNLEKLFRNPFFNTLAIANQLGEQYRFFHWELAFADIFANRGGFDITLGNPPWRKVEWQEGGILGDHNPAFVLHKLSAKQLTDEREAAFERSPQLQQAWFAELAEAEGSQAFLNATQNYPQLKGVQTNLYKCFLPRAWANVNAQGVSGFLHPEGIYDDPKGGGVQPSS
;
A
#
# COMPACT_ATOMS: atom_id res chain seq x y z
N MET A 1 -29.95 32.30 2.33
CA MET A 1 -30.09 31.80 3.72
C MET A 1 -29.09 30.66 3.84
N ALA A 2 -28.20 30.76 4.82
CA ALA A 2 -26.96 30.00 4.91
C ALA A 2 -27.22 28.50 5.10
N VAL A 3 -26.49 27.67 4.35
CA VAL A 3 -26.47 26.21 4.46
C VAL A 3 -25.52 25.86 5.62
N GLN A 4 -26.02 26.02 6.84
CA GLN A 4 -25.52 25.35 8.05
C GLN A 4 -26.37 24.10 8.38
N ASP A 5 -27.27 23.70 7.47
CA ASP A 5 -28.09 22.49 7.60
C ASP A 5 -27.40 21.28 6.93
N THR A 6 -26.13 21.00 7.27
CA THR A 6 -25.69 19.60 7.28
C THR A 6 -26.54 18.90 8.33
N ALA A 7 -27.46 18.04 7.88
CA ALA A 7 -28.51 17.42 8.65
C ALA A 7 -28.03 16.89 10.01
N ALA A 8 -28.14 17.72 11.05
CA ALA A 8 -28.07 17.28 12.43
C ALA A 8 -29.32 16.45 12.68
N THR A 9 -29.18 15.12 12.66
CA THR A 9 -30.29 14.18 12.88
C THR A 9 -30.97 14.42 14.23
N PHE A 10 -30.22 14.96 15.20
CA PHE A 10 -30.70 15.42 16.50
C PHE A 10 -30.31 16.88 16.70
N ILE A 11 -31.31 17.75 16.80
CA ILE A 11 -31.10 19.20 16.84
C ILE A 11 -30.62 19.61 18.23
N GLY A 12 -29.50 20.34 18.31
CA GLY A 12 -28.88 20.71 19.58
C GLY A 12 -27.94 19.64 20.16
N LEU A 13 -27.68 18.57 19.41
CA LEU A 13 -26.64 17.61 19.74
C LEU A 13 -25.52 17.71 18.71
N THR A 14 -24.30 17.99 19.17
CA THR A 14 -23.11 18.14 18.32
C THR A 14 -22.13 17.01 18.61
N ASN A 15 -21.66 16.36 17.55
CA ASN A 15 -20.77 15.21 17.62
C ASN A 15 -19.36 15.61 17.20
N ASP A 16 -18.59 16.16 18.15
CA ASP A 16 -17.28 16.73 17.90
C ASP A 16 -16.27 15.62 17.58
N ASN A 17 -15.51 15.81 16.49
CA ASN A 17 -14.45 14.91 16.02
C ASN A 17 -14.85 13.42 15.93
N GLU A 18 -16.13 13.14 15.63
CA GLU A 18 -16.68 11.78 15.53
C GLU A 18 -16.59 10.97 16.84
N PHE A 19 -17.16 11.49 17.92
CA PHE A 19 -17.35 10.69 19.14
C PHE A 19 -18.12 9.39 18.85
N PHE A 20 -19.18 9.48 18.05
CA PHE A 20 -19.75 8.39 17.27
C PHE A 20 -19.61 8.70 15.77
N SER A 21 -19.78 7.72 14.88
CA SER A 21 -19.81 8.04 13.45
C SER A 21 -21.09 8.84 13.10
N ALA A 22 -20.99 9.86 12.24
CA ALA A 22 -22.11 10.79 11.98
C ALA A 22 -23.38 10.09 11.44
N HIS A 23 -23.24 9.11 10.54
CA HIS A 23 -24.41 8.35 10.05
C HIS A 23 -24.91 7.28 11.03
N TYR A 24 -24.10 6.86 12.01
CA TYR A 24 -24.59 5.97 13.05
C TYR A 24 -25.65 6.74 13.83
N LEU A 25 -25.30 7.97 14.26
CA LEU A 25 -26.28 8.90 14.84
C LEU A 25 -27.46 9.16 13.90
N ALA A 26 -27.23 9.27 12.58
CA ALA A 26 -28.29 9.60 11.64
C ALA A 26 -29.33 8.49 11.38
N GLU A 27 -28.87 7.28 11.10
CA GLU A 27 -29.69 6.24 10.46
C GLU A 27 -29.88 5.00 11.34
N VAL A 28 -28.92 4.71 12.23
CA VAL A 28 -28.87 3.45 12.99
C VAL A 28 -29.20 3.65 14.46
N PHE A 29 -28.71 4.73 15.04
CA PHE A 29 -28.74 4.99 16.48
C PHE A 29 -30.16 4.95 17.03
N GLN A 30 -31.14 5.50 16.31
CA GLN A 30 -32.55 5.45 16.70
C GLN A 30 -33.10 4.01 16.80
N GLY A 31 -32.61 3.10 15.95
CA GLY A 31 -32.97 1.68 16.00
C GLY A 31 -32.37 0.98 17.21
N ASP A 32 -31.10 1.26 17.51
CA ASP A 32 -30.35 0.60 18.59
C ASP A 32 -30.89 0.91 19.99
N PHE A 33 -31.40 2.12 20.23
CA PHE A 33 -32.01 2.47 21.52
C PHE A 33 -33.54 2.28 21.56
N ALA A 34 -34.16 1.81 20.48
CA ALA A 34 -35.62 1.69 20.40
C ALA A 34 -36.19 0.77 21.48
N ASP A 35 -35.48 -0.31 21.82
CA ASP A 35 -35.92 -1.25 22.85
C ASP A 35 -35.78 -0.66 24.25
N THR A 36 -34.72 0.11 24.53
CA THR A 36 -34.59 0.89 25.78
C THR A 36 -35.73 1.89 25.96
N ILE A 37 -36.11 2.59 24.89
CA ILE A 37 -37.24 3.52 24.95
C ILE A 37 -38.55 2.77 25.18
N LYS A 38 -38.77 1.62 24.54
CA LYS A 38 -39.97 0.79 24.82
C LYS A 38 -40.02 0.32 26.27
N GLU A 39 -38.88 -0.10 26.83
CA GLU A 39 -38.77 -0.48 28.24
C GLU A 39 -39.17 0.69 29.15
N TRP A 40 -38.60 1.88 28.95
CA TRP A 40 -38.97 3.07 29.73
C TRP A 40 -40.42 3.52 29.51
N GLU A 41 -40.95 3.43 28.28
CA GLU A 41 -42.35 3.74 28.00
C GLU A 41 -43.32 2.75 28.67
N SER A 42 -42.88 1.52 28.95
CA SER A 42 -43.63 0.51 29.70
C SER A 42 -43.47 0.61 31.23
N GLY A 43 -42.45 1.32 31.71
CA GLY A 43 -42.16 1.54 33.13
C GLY A 43 -42.82 2.80 33.71
N GLU A 44 -42.67 2.98 35.03
CA GLU A 44 -43.14 4.18 35.74
C GLU A 44 -42.23 5.40 35.50
N GLU A 45 -40.92 5.19 35.29
CA GLU A 45 -39.94 6.24 35.03
C GLU A 45 -39.71 6.47 33.53
N GLN A 46 -39.93 7.71 33.08
CA GLN A 46 -39.80 8.10 31.67
C GLN A 46 -38.83 9.29 31.53
N PRO A 47 -37.50 9.04 31.53
CA PRO A 47 -36.48 10.09 31.58
C PRO A 47 -36.61 11.14 30.47
N HIS A 48 -36.93 10.72 29.25
CA HIS A 48 -37.13 11.62 28.11
C HIS A 48 -38.32 12.60 28.30
N ARG A 49 -39.39 12.18 28.98
CA ARG A 49 -40.52 13.07 29.34
C ARG A 49 -40.16 13.98 30.50
N ALA A 50 -39.39 13.48 31.47
CA ALA A 50 -38.90 14.29 32.58
C ALA A 50 -37.99 15.43 32.08
N LEU A 51 -37.06 15.15 31.16
CA LEU A 51 -36.23 16.16 30.49
C LEU A 51 -37.08 17.23 29.79
N ARG A 52 -38.14 16.82 29.08
CA ARG A 52 -39.07 17.75 28.43
C ARG A 52 -39.70 18.77 29.40
N ASN A 53 -39.95 18.35 30.64
CA ASN A 53 -40.57 19.19 31.66
C ASN A 53 -39.61 20.23 32.27
N LEU A 54 -38.28 20.06 32.08
CA LEU A 54 -37.29 21.03 32.57
C LEU A 54 -37.27 22.35 31.80
N ASN A 55 -37.92 22.44 30.63
CA ASN A 55 -37.95 23.64 29.81
C ASN A 55 -38.34 24.90 30.60
N GLN A 56 -39.42 24.86 31.39
CA GLN A 56 -39.88 26.04 32.13
C GLN A 56 -38.83 26.48 33.17
N GLY A 57 -38.22 25.51 33.86
CA GLY A 57 -37.14 25.75 34.82
C GLY A 57 -35.89 26.34 34.16
N TYR A 58 -35.52 25.81 32.99
CA TYR A 58 -34.38 26.30 32.20
C TYR A 58 -34.54 27.74 31.73
N PHE A 59 -35.66 28.09 31.08
CA PHE A 59 -35.87 29.47 30.62
C PHE A 59 -36.04 30.45 31.78
N ALA A 60 -36.60 30.02 32.92
CA ALA A 60 -36.64 30.82 34.14
C ALA A 60 -35.23 31.06 34.71
N LEU A 61 -34.34 30.07 34.68
CA LEU A 61 -32.92 30.23 35.03
C LEU A 61 -32.26 31.26 34.10
N ARG A 62 -32.36 31.09 32.78
CA ARG A 62 -31.73 31.96 31.78
C ARG A 62 -32.19 33.41 31.92
N HIS A 63 -33.47 33.64 32.22
CA HIS A 63 -33.99 34.98 32.51
C HIS A 63 -33.35 35.60 33.76
N LYS A 64 -33.22 34.82 34.86
CA LYS A 64 -32.60 35.30 36.11
C LYS A 64 -31.10 35.60 35.93
N LEU A 65 -30.37 34.77 35.18
CA LEU A 65 -28.93 34.96 34.91
C LEU A 65 -28.62 36.24 34.12
N LYS A 66 -29.56 36.72 33.28
CA LYS A 66 -29.41 38.00 32.56
C LYS A 66 -29.42 39.22 33.49
N THR A 67 -30.17 39.16 34.59
CA THR A 67 -30.35 40.29 35.52
C THR A 67 -29.42 40.24 36.72
N GLU A 68 -28.99 39.05 37.12
CA GLU A 68 -28.09 38.85 38.27
C GLU A 68 -26.65 39.24 37.89
N ARG A 69 -25.93 39.92 38.79
CA ARG A 69 -24.53 40.35 38.59
C ARG A 69 -23.57 39.73 39.59
N CYS A 70 -24.07 39.13 40.67
CA CYS A 70 -23.25 38.47 41.67
C CYS A 70 -22.83 37.08 41.19
N ALA A 71 -21.52 36.84 41.04
CA ALA A 71 -20.96 35.55 40.63
C ALA A 71 -21.39 34.38 41.55
N ALA A 72 -21.39 34.60 42.87
CA ALA A 72 -21.83 33.59 43.85
C ALA A 72 -23.29 33.18 43.63
N GLU A 73 -24.14 34.15 43.31
CA GLU A 73 -25.58 33.91 43.14
C GLU A 73 -25.93 33.31 41.78
N ARG A 74 -25.18 33.67 40.73
CA ARG A 74 -25.22 32.99 39.43
C ARG A 74 -24.86 31.51 39.56
N ILE A 75 -23.78 31.20 40.27
CA ILE A 75 -23.35 29.82 40.57
C ILE A 75 -24.46 29.06 41.33
N ARG A 76 -25.08 29.70 42.33
CA ARG A 76 -26.18 29.08 43.10
C ARG A 76 -27.40 28.77 42.22
N LEU A 77 -27.77 29.68 41.33
CA LEU A 77 -28.88 29.51 40.39
C LEU A 77 -28.62 28.36 39.40
N GLN A 78 -27.42 28.31 38.81
CA GLN A 78 -27.01 27.23 37.89
C GLN A 78 -27.04 25.86 38.59
N ARG A 79 -26.49 25.76 39.81
CA ARG A 79 -26.53 24.53 40.61
C ARG A 79 -27.94 24.03 40.92
N ALA A 80 -28.89 24.93 41.16
CA ALA A 80 -30.28 24.56 41.40
C ALA A 80 -30.86 23.83 40.17
N PHE A 81 -30.59 24.34 38.97
CA PHE A 81 -30.99 23.68 37.73
C PHE A 81 -30.23 22.37 37.49
N PHE A 82 -28.92 22.32 37.74
CA PHE A 82 -28.14 21.09 37.58
C PHE A 82 -28.64 19.97 38.49
N LYS A 83 -29.08 20.31 39.70
CA LYS A 83 -29.71 19.34 40.61
C LYS A 83 -30.96 18.72 39.98
N ASP A 84 -31.83 19.54 39.39
CA ASP A 84 -33.05 19.07 38.73
C ASP A 84 -32.71 18.25 37.46
N LEU A 85 -31.76 18.71 36.65
CA LEU A 85 -31.27 18.01 35.46
C LEU A 85 -30.71 16.63 35.81
N LEU A 86 -29.81 16.54 36.79
CA LEU A 86 -29.20 15.28 37.19
C LEU A 86 -30.23 14.30 37.76
N ALA A 87 -31.20 14.79 38.51
CA ALA A 87 -32.32 13.97 38.99
C ALA A 87 -33.12 13.36 37.82
N THR A 88 -33.38 14.12 36.74
CA THR A 88 -34.07 13.57 35.56
C THR A 88 -33.24 12.54 34.77
N LEU A 89 -31.92 12.58 34.90
CA LEU A 89 -30.99 11.63 34.27
C LEU A 89 -30.67 10.43 35.17
N GLY A 90 -31.31 10.33 36.35
CA GLY A 90 -31.06 9.26 37.32
C GLY A 90 -29.70 9.36 38.01
N ILE A 91 -29.01 10.50 37.91
CA ILE A 91 -27.70 10.75 38.51
C ILE A 91 -27.89 11.43 39.88
N PRO A 92 -27.39 10.85 40.98
CA PRO A 92 -27.57 11.43 42.31
C PRO A 92 -26.78 12.73 42.47
N TYR A 93 -27.40 13.80 42.96
CA TYR A 93 -26.72 15.05 43.27
C TYR A 93 -26.00 14.97 44.62
N GLN A 94 -24.70 14.68 44.61
CA GLN A 94 -23.85 14.47 45.79
C GLN A 94 -22.60 15.35 45.70
N PRO A 95 -22.72 16.66 45.95
CA PRO A 95 -21.60 17.58 45.79
C PRO A 95 -20.53 17.36 46.86
N GLU A 96 -19.27 17.26 46.42
CA GLU A 96 -18.09 17.14 47.29
C GLU A 96 -16.90 17.90 46.72
N ASN A 97 -15.93 18.28 47.58
CA ASN A 97 -14.62 18.73 47.12
C ASN A 97 -13.69 17.53 47.17
N ARG A 98 -13.31 17.00 46.00
CA ARG A 98 -12.51 15.80 45.87
C ARG A 98 -11.04 16.15 45.71
N GLN A 99 -10.16 15.53 46.48
CA GLN A 99 -8.72 15.75 46.36
C GLN A 99 -8.19 15.00 45.12
N VAL A 100 -7.56 15.73 44.20
CA VAL A 100 -7.02 15.19 42.93
C VAL A 100 -5.49 15.18 42.88
N ALA A 101 -4.84 15.96 43.74
CA ALA A 101 -3.39 16.03 43.90
C ALA A 101 -3.03 16.51 45.33
N PRO A 102 -1.74 16.44 45.75
CA PRO A 102 -1.32 16.95 47.05
C PRO A 102 -1.72 18.43 47.19
N ASN A 103 -2.47 18.77 48.25
CA ASN A 103 -2.96 20.13 48.48
C ASN A 103 -3.77 20.74 47.31
N THR A 104 -4.46 19.90 46.54
CA THR A 104 -5.33 20.33 45.42
C THR A 104 -6.67 19.59 45.45
N GLU A 105 -7.75 20.35 45.56
CA GLU A 105 -9.16 19.90 45.55
C GLU A 105 -9.87 20.37 44.29
N LEU A 106 -10.84 19.57 43.85
CA LEU A 106 -11.73 19.85 42.73
C LEU A 106 -13.20 19.73 43.19
N PRO A 107 -14.06 20.74 42.96
CA PRO A 107 -15.48 20.63 43.29
C PRO A 107 -16.19 19.77 42.26
N VAL A 108 -16.77 18.65 42.71
CA VAL A 108 -17.51 17.69 41.89
C VAL A 108 -18.97 17.71 42.28
N LEU A 109 -19.90 17.64 41.32
CA LEU A 109 -21.35 17.65 41.57
C LEU A 109 -21.89 16.26 41.92
N SER A 110 -21.27 15.22 41.36
CA SER A 110 -21.61 13.82 41.60
C SER A 110 -20.47 12.90 41.14
N THR A 111 -20.27 11.80 41.86
CA THR A 111 -19.34 10.73 41.49
C THR A 111 -20.03 9.38 41.56
N LEU A 112 -19.97 8.61 40.48
CA LEU A 112 -20.40 7.21 40.42
C LEU A 112 -19.17 6.32 40.26
N GLY A 113 -18.46 6.10 41.38
CA GLY A 113 -17.19 5.38 41.42
C GLY A 113 -16.15 5.97 40.45
N ASP A 114 -15.43 5.08 39.77
CA ASP A 114 -14.43 5.44 38.75
C ASP A 114 -15.05 5.43 37.33
N GLN A 115 -16.39 5.31 37.22
CA GLN A 115 -17.08 5.25 35.93
C GLN A 115 -17.50 6.62 35.42
N LEU A 116 -18.18 7.44 36.25
CA LEU A 116 -18.71 8.74 35.82
C LEU A 116 -18.47 9.81 36.89
N TRP A 117 -17.84 10.92 36.50
CA TRP A 117 -17.79 12.15 37.29
C TRP A 117 -18.59 13.26 36.60
N VAL A 118 -19.34 14.03 37.40
CA VAL A 118 -20.10 15.19 36.90
C VAL A 118 -19.49 16.48 37.44
N LEU A 119 -19.06 17.33 36.53
CA LEU A 119 -18.36 18.59 36.83
C LEU A 119 -19.20 19.78 36.38
N GLY A 120 -19.11 20.89 37.10
CA GLY A 120 -19.88 22.10 36.79
C GLY A 120 -19.00 23.21 36.24
N ALA A 121 -19.01 23.43 34.91
CA ALA A 121 -18.40 24.59 34.28
C ALA A 121 -19.31 25.81 34.42
N LEU A 122 -19.27 26.43 35.60
CA LEU A 122 -20.20 27.48 35.98
C LEU A 122 -19.75 28.85 35.46
N ASP A 123 -20.49 29.40 34.49
CA ASP A 123 -20.23 30.72 33.90
C ASP A 123 -20.56 31.83 34.91
N ALA A 124 -19.53 32.36 35.57
CA ALA A 124 -19.66 33.39 36.59
C ALA A 124 -20.03 34.76 35.99
N ASP A 125 -19.62 35.01 34.75
CA ASP A 125 -19.72 36.32 34.09
C ASP A 125 -20.85 36.39 33.06
N ASN A 126 -21.47 35.24 32.74
CA ASN A 126 -22.56 35.07 31.78
C ASN A 126 -22.16 35.58 30.38
N GLU A 127 -20.87 35.46 30.04
CA GLU A 127 -20.32 35.85 28.74
C GLU A 127 -20.65 34.82 27.65
N GLY A 128 -21.05 33.61 28.04
CA GLY A 128 -21.40 32.56 27.09
C GLY A 128 -20.18 31.94 26.42
N GLU A 129 -19.05 31.91 27.12
CA GLU A 129 -17.84 31.21 26.69
C GLU A 129 -18.05 29.69 26.62
N ASP A 130 -17.15 29.00 25.89
CA ASP A 130 -17.15 27.54 25.80
C ASP A 130 -16.89 26.91 27.18
N PRO A 131 -17.62 25.86 27.59
CA PRO A 131 -17.44 25.23 28.90
C PRO A 131 -16.01 24.78 29.21
N LEU A 132 -15.23 24.39 28.20
CA LEU A 132 -13.84 23.98 28.36
C LEU A 132 -12.89 25.17 28.58
N SER A 133 -13.26 26.37 28.13
CA SER A 133 -12.50 27.62 28.30
C SER A 133 -12.81 28.33 29.62
N LEU A 134 -13.98 28.06 30.23
CA LEU A 134 -14.38 28.61 31.50
C LEU A 134 -13.38 28.27 32.61
N LYS A 135 -13.13 29.24 33.50
CA LYS A 135 -12.16 29.11 34.60
C LYS A 135 -12.82 28.69 35.90
N LEU A 136 -12.13 27.85 36.68
CA LEU A 136 -12.60 27.44 38.00
C LEU A 136 -12.59 28.61 39.00
N HIS A 137 -13.77 29.00 39.47
CA HIS A 137 -13.93 30.12 40.40
C HIS A 137 -13.98 29.66 41.87
N SER A 138 -13.42 30.43 42.83
CA SER A 138 -13.39 30.03 44.26
C SER A 138 -14.77 29.76 44.88
N ASN A 139 -15.81 30.46 44.42
CA ASN A 139 -17.20 30.23 44.86
C ASN A 139 -17.79 28.87 44.44
N GLN A 140 -17.08 28.10 43.61
CA GLN A 140 -17.48 26.75 43.22
C GLN A 140 -17.08 25.70 44.26
N PHE A 141 -16.23 25.99 45.25
CA PHE A 141 -15.95 25.04 46.32
C PHE A 141 -17.11 24.93 47.31
N PHE A 142 -17.35 23.73 47.84
CA PHE A 142 -18.43 23.47 48.79
C PHE A 142 -17.97 23.65 50.25
N GLY A 143 -18.71 24.42 51.05
CA GLY A 143 -18.44 24.60 52.49
C GLY A 143 -17.54 25.80 52.85
N PRO A 144 -17.40 26.12 54.16
CA PRO A 144 -16.79 27.37 54.65
C PRO A 144 -15.25 27.45 54.59
N GLY A 145 -14.54 26.44 54.06
CA GLY A 145 -13.08 26.44 53.87
C GLY A 145 -12.27 26.30 55.16
N PRO A 146 -10.91 26.30 55.09
CA PRO A 146 -10.08 26.54 53.89
C PRO A 146 -10.06 25.36 52.91
N HIS A 147 -10.08 25.67 51.61
CA HIS A 147 -10.03 24.69 50.51
C HIS A 147 -8.63 24.66 49.89
N HIS A 148 -8.29 23.53 49.30
CA HIS A 148 -7.04 23.33 48.57
C HIS A 148 -7.17 23.80 47.10
N ASP A 149 -7.29 25.10 46.86
CA ASP A 149 -7.76 25.67 45.58
C ASP A 149 -6.67 25.96 44.53
N ALA A 150 -5.64 25.11 44.43
CA ALA A 150 -4.52 25.32 43.50
C ALA A 150 -4.92 25.40 42.01
N LEU A 151 -6.09 24.83 41.63
CA LEU A 151 -6.65 24.89 40.28
C LEU A 151 -7.55 26.11 40.03
N LYS A 152 -7.65 27.04 40.98
CA LYS A 152 -8.40 28.28 40.82
C LYS A 152 -7.87 29.08 39.64
N ASN A 153 -8.78 29.67 38.86
CA ASN A 153 -8.52 30.44 37.65
C ASN A 153 -7.88 29.64 36.50
N THR A 154 -7.75 28.33 36.64
CA THR A 154 -7.39 27.42 35.55
C THR A 154 -8.65 27.06 34.75
N ASP A 155 -8.52 26.94 33.44
CA ASP A 155 -9.62 26.53 32.55
C ASP A 155 -9.95 25.03 32.71
N TRP A 156 -11.20 24.66 32.41
CA TRP A 156 -11.65 23.28 32.57
C TRP A 156 -10.94 22.28 31.66
N TYR A 157 -10.46 22.67 30.48
CA TYR A 157 -9.66 21.78 29.63
C TYR A 157 -8.38 21.34 30.34
N SER A 158 -7.61 22.31 30.86
CA SER A 158 -6.36 22.06 31.59
C SER A 158 -6.60 21.25 32.87
N ILE A 159 -7.71 21.50 33.57
CA ILE A 159 -8.10 20.71 34.75
C ILE A 159 -8.38 19.25 34.35
N LEU A 160 -9.14 19.03 33.28
CA LEU A 160 -9.45 17.69 32.79
C LEU A 160 -8.19 16.93 32.40
N ASP A 161 -7.32 17.57 31.65
CA ASP A 161 -6.08 16.97 31.14
C ASP A 161 -5.06 16.68 32.25
N GLN A 162 -4.81 17.66 33.13
CA GLN A 162 -3.70 17.59 34.09
C GLN A 162 -4.09 16.96 35.42
N ALA A 163 -5.35 17.10 35.85
CA ALA A 163 -5.80 16.68 37.18
C ALA A 163 -6.83 15.55 37.17
N VAL A 164 -7.74 15.50 36.18
CA VAL A 164 -8.82 14.49 36.15
C VAL A 164 -8.38 13.22 35.43
N PHE A 165 -7.84 13.31 34.21
CA PHE A 165 -7.51 12.13 33.40
C PHE A 165 -6.09 11.61 33.59
N ARG A 166 -5.17 12.44 34.09
CA ARG A 166 -3.78 12.04 34.36
C ARG A 166 -3.71 11.10 35.57
N GLN A 167 -3.13 9.91 35.38
CA GLN A 167 -2.84 8.99 36.48
C GLN A 167 -1.68 9.52 37.33
N ASN A 168 -1.98 10.03 38.52
CA ASN A 168 -0.99 10.43 39.52
C ASN A 168 -1.26 9.69 40.84
N SER A 169 -0.32 8.85 41.29
CA SER A 169 -0.37 8.16 42.59
C SER A 169 -0.06 9.14 43.73
N PRO A 170 -0.66 9.01 44.95
CA PRO A 170 -1.74 8.14 45.43
C PRO A 170 -3.16 8.77 45.40
N TYR A 171 -3.37 9.89 44.69
CA TYR A 171 -4.61 10.70 44.80
C TYR A 171 -5.62 10.47 43.67
N ASN A 172 -5.18 9.83 42.57
CA ASN A 172 -6.05 9.46 41.45
C ASN A 172 -5.61 8.09 40.88
N GLU A 173 -5.78 7.03 41.67
CA GLU A 173 -5.40 5.65 41.29
C GLU A 173 -6.19 5.14 40.08
N ASN A 174 -7.47 5.51 39.98
CA ASN A 174 -8.36 5.19 38.88
C ASN A 174 -9.11 6.43 38.39
N PRO A 175 -8.62 7.12 37.34
CA PRO A 175 -9.32 8.28 36.81
C PRO A 175 -10.70 7.88 36.26
N PRO A 176 -11.70 8.79 36.28
CA PRO A 176 -13.02 8.48 35.76
C PRO A 176 -12.95 8.13 34.27
N ARG A 177 -13.72 7.12 33.87
CA ARG A 177 -13.89 6.82 32.44
C ARG A 177 -14.65 7.94 31.72
N TRP A 178 -15.82 8.30 32.26
CA TRP A 178 -16.72 9.30 31.71
C TRP A 178 -16.68 10.56 32.54
N VAL A 179 -16.66 11.71 31.88
CA VAL A 179 -16.87 13.00 32.51
C VAL A 179 -18.02 13.71 31.82
N LEU A 180 -19.01 14.14 32.60
CA LEU A 180 -20.08 15.02 32.14
C LEU A 180 -19.80 16.44 32.68
N LEU A 181 -19.29 17.30 31.80
CA LEU A 181 -19.05 18.71 32.12
C LEU A 181 -20.29 19.54 31.76
N ILE A 182 -20.95 20.12 32.75
CA ILE A 182 -22.23 20.82 32.58
C ILE A 182 -22.04 22.31 32.85
N SER A 183 -22.52 23.14 31.91
CA SER A 183 -22.69 24.58 32.04
C SER A 183 -24.17 24.96 31.91
N ASP A 184 -24.49 26.25 32.07
CA ASP A 184 -25.85 26.75 31.95
C ASP A 184 -26.39 26.76 30.51
N ARG A 185 -25.51 26.64 29.49
CA ARG A 185 -25.89 26.60 28.07
C ARG A 185 -25.66 25.24 27.43
N GLN A 186 -24.59 24.55 27.82
CA GLN A 186 -24.15 23.31 27.20
C GLN A 186 -23.78 22.23 28.22
N GLY A 187 -24.02 20.97 27.86
CA GLY A 187 -23.40 19.80 28.49
C GLY A 187 -22.40 19.16 27.53
N ILE A 188 -21.28 18.67 28.05
CA ILE A 188 -20.26 17.96 27.28
C ILE A 188 -20.04 16.60 27.92
N LEU A 189 -20.32 15.54 27.17
CA LEU A 189 -19.96 14.17 27.54
C LEU A 189 -18.59 13.82 26.95
N ILE A 190 -17.68 13.39 27.82
CA ILE A 190 -16.28 13.15 27.51
C ILE A 190 -15.93 11.71 27.89
N ASP A 191 -15.37 10.96 26.94
CA ASP A 191 -14.71 9.68 27.21
C ASP A 191 -13.22 9.94 27.44
N ARG A 192 -12.66 9.45 28.54
CA ARG A 192 -11.21 9.46 28.78
C ARG A 192 -10.44 8.84 27.61
N TYR A 193 -10.96 7.76 27.01
CA TYR A 193 -10.29 7.08 25.91
C TYR A 193 -10.35 7.82 24.58
N LYS A 194 -11.26 8.79 24.45
CA LYS A 194 -11.42 9.62 23.24
C LYS A 194 -10.96 11.08 23.47
N TRP A 195 -10.55 11.44 24.68
CA TRP A 195 -10.17 12.79 25.10
C TRP A 195 -8.97 13.34 24.34
N SER A 196 -7.91 12.55 24.15
CA SER A 196 -6.70 12.96 23.42
C SER A 196 -6.97 13.35 21.97
N GLN A 197 -8.07 12.85 21.40
CA GLN A 197 -8.53 13.14 20.04
C GLN A 197 -9.54 14.29 19.99
N ASN A 198 -9.78 14.97 21.12
CA ASN A 198 -10.83 15.99 21.29
C ASN A 198 -12.22 15.50 20.81
N ARG A 199 -12.52 14.19 20.93
CA ARG A 199 -13.85 13.67 20.56
C ARG A 199 -14.78 13.75 21.75
N MET A 200 -15.92 14.39 21.56
CA MET A 200 -16.90 14.62 22.62
C MET A 200 -18.31 14.79 22.05
N LEU A 201 -19.31 14.56 22.88
CA LEU A 201 -20.70 14.88 22.54
C LEU A 201 -21.12 16.13 23.29
N ARG A 202 -21.56 17.14 22.55
CA ARG A 202 -22.12 18.36 23.12
C ARG A 202 -23.64 18.37 23.03
N PHE A 203 -24.24 18.93 24.05
CA PHE A 203 -25.68 19.05 24.22
C PHE A 203 -25.99 20.52 24.48
N ASP A 204 -26.61 21.20 23.51
CA ASP A 204 -27.10 22.56 23.64
C ASP A 204 -28.47 22.54 24.34
N TRP A 205 -28.49 23.02 25.58
CA TRP A 205 -29.71 22.99 26.40
C TRP A 205 -30.78 23.94 25.88
N GLU A 206 -30.41 25.05 25.23
CA GLU A 206 -31.36 26.00 24.66
C GLU A 206 -32.10 25.38 23.48
N GLU A 207 -31.39 24.68 22.60
CA GLU A 207 -31.98 23.99 21.45
C GLU A 207 -32.79 22.75 21.87
N ILE A 208 -32.20 21.86 22.67
CA ILE A 208 -32.83 20.59 23.09
C ILE A 208 -34.10 20.85 23.90
N LEU A 209 -34.01 21.70 24.94
CA LEU A 209 -35.17 21.98 25.79
C LEU A 209 -36.12 22.98 25.14
N GLY A 210 -35.64 23.89 24.28
CA GLY A 210 -36.44 24.90 23.58
C GLY A 210 -37.36 24.31 22.52
N ARG A 211 -36.81 23.56 21.57
CA ARG A 211 -37.59 22.97 20.45
C ARG A 211 -38.45 21.79 20.90
N ARG A 212 -38.02 21.06 21.94
CA ARG A 212 -38.71 19.88 22.50
C ARG A 212 -39.00 18.79 21.46
N ASP A 213 -38.07 18.60 20.52
CA ASP A 213 -38.13 17.52 19.54
C ASP A 213 -38.06 16.15 20.24
N ASP A 214 -39.02 15.26 19.98
CA ASP A 214 -39.15 13.98 20.69
C ASP A 214 -37.94 13.05 20.45
N LYS A 215 -37.41 13.05 19.21
CA LYS A 215 -36.26 12.21 18.85
C LYS A 215 -35.01 12.65 19.62
N THR A 216 -34.74 13.95 19.63
CA THR A 216 -33.58 14.56 20.29
C THR A 216 -33.66 14.36 21.82
N LEU A 217 -34.84 14.53 22.43
CA LEU A 217 -35.02 14.30 23.86
C LEU A 217 -34.78 12.84 24.26
N LYS A 218 -35.25 11.89 23.44
CA LYS A 218 -35.01 10.45 23.65
C LYS A 218 -33.53 10.11 23.51
N ALA A 219 -32.86 10.60 22.47
CA ALA A 219 -31.42 10.43 22.28
C ALA A 219 -30.62 11.00 23.46
N THR A 220 -30.94 12.22 23.89
CA THR A 220 -30.28 12.89 25.03
C THR A 220 -30.48 12.10 26.33
N ALA A 221 -31.70 11.61 26.59
CA ALA A 221 -31.97 10.76 27.74
C ALA A 221 -31.13 9.49 27.69
N VAL A 222 -31.12 8.76 26.58
CA VAL A 222 -30.36 7.51 26.44
C VAL A 222 -28.85 7.75 26.62
N LEU A 223 -28.30 8.81 26.03
CA LEU A 223 -26.85 9.09 26.10
C LEU A 223 -26.37 9.52 27.48
N LEU A 224 -27.21 10.23 28.24
CA LEU A 224 -26.82 10.84 29.51
C LEU A 224 -27.39 10.15 30.76
N HIS A 225 -28.28 9.17 30.61
CA HIS A 225 -28.88 8.47 31.75
C HIS A 225 -27.84 7.63 32.49
N ARG A 226 -27.98 7.55 33.82
CA ARG A 226 -27.12 6.76 34.70
C ARG A 226 -26.94 5.31 34.23
N GLU A 227 -28.03 4.62 33.88
CA GLU A 227 -27.97 3.22 33.43
C GLU A 227 -27.18 3.03 32.13
N SER A 228 -27.04 4.07 31.30
CA SER A 228 -26.26 4.00 30.07
C SER A 228 -24.78 4.24 30.33
N LEU A 229 -24.45 5.24 31.16
CA LEU A 229 -23.07 5.66 31.44
C LEU A 229 -22.37 4.81 32.51
N ALA A 230 -23.10 4.46 33.57
CA ALA A 230 -22.58 3.80 34.76
C ALA A 230 -23.64 2.85 35.38
N PRO A 231 -23.98 1.72 34.71
CA PRO A 231 -24.92 0.73 35.24
C PRO A 231 -24.37 0.01 36.49
N GLU A 232 -25.25 -0.41 37.41
CA GLU A 232 -24.86 -1.15 38.62
C GLU A 232 -24.39 -2.58 38.31
N GLU A 233 -24.99 -3.24 37.31
CA GLU A 233 -24.58 -4.54 36.78
C GLU A 233 -24.60 -4.53 35.24
N GLY A 234 -23.60 -5.15 34.61
CA GLY A 234 -23.47 -5.24 33.14
C GLY A 234 -22.45 -4.28 32.52
N GLN A 235 -22.30 -4.34 31.20
CA GLN A 235 -21.44 -3.43 30.44
C GLN A 235 -22.13 -2.08 30.19
N CYS A 236 -21.32 -1.02 30.07
CA CYS A 236 -21.81 0.31 29.71
C CYS A 236 -22.52 0.25 28.35
N ARG A 237 -23.74 0.79 28.26
CA ARG A 237 -24.53 0.71 27.01
C ARG A 237 -23.86 1.47 25.87
N LEU A 238 -23.12 2.54 26.16
CA LEU A 238 -22.35 3.25 25.14
C LEU A 238 -21.30 2.35 24.47
N ASP A 239 -20.77 1.33 25.16
CA ASP A 239 -19.84 0.36 24.56
C ASP A 239 -20.52 -0.49 23.49
N SER A 240 -21.73 -0.98 23.80
CA SER A 240 -22.52 -1.75 22.84
C SER A 240 -22.94 -0.92 21.61
N LEU A 241 -23.22 0.37 21.81
CA LEU A 241 -23.55 1.30 20.73
C LEU A 241 -22.31 1.57 19.84
N ASP A 242 -21.13 1.73 20.44
CA ASP A 242 -19.86 1.89 19.70
C ASP A 242 -19.50 0.61 18.91
N GLU A 243 -19.66 -0.57 19.51
CA GLU A 243 -19.48 -1.86 18.82
C GLU A 243 -20.45 -2.05 17.65
N ASN A 244 -21.72 -1.68 17.83
CA ASN A 244 -22.73 -1.80 16.77
C ASN A 244 -22.43 -0.84 15.62
N SER A 245 -22.02 0.40 15.91
CA SER A 245 -21.52 1.35 14.90
C SER A 245 -20.43 0.72 14.03
N HIS A 246 -19.47 0.00 14.63
CA HIS A 246 -18.42 -0.72 13.89
C HIS A 246 -18.95 -1.92 13.08
N LYS A 247 -19.88 -2.73 13.64
CA LYS A 247 -20.48 -3.87 12.93
C LYS A 247 -21.26 -3.45 11.68
N HIS A 248 -21.97 -2.32 11.75
CA HIS A 248 -22.72 -1.78 10.61
C HIS A 248 -21.80 -1.31 9.46
N ALA A 249 -20.68 -0.67 9.78
CA ALA A 249 -19.69 -0.27 8.76
C ALA A 249 -19.08 -1.49 8.01
N PHE A 250 -18.88 -2.61 8.71
CA PHE A 250 -18.37 -3.84 8.10
C PHE A 250 -19.36 -4.48 7.12
N ALA A 251 -20.66 -4.51 7.46
CA ALA A 251 -21.70 -5.07 6.59
C ALA A 251 -21.84 -4.31 5.25
N VAL A 252 -21.67 -2.99 5.28
CA VAL A 252 -21.65 -2.15 4.07
C VAL A 252 -20.46 -2.49 3.17
N SER A 253 -19.30 -2.74 3.77
CA SER A 253 -18.08 -3.11 3.04
C SER A 253 -18.24 -4.44 2.30
N ASP A 254 -18.94 -5.40 2.90
CA ASP A 254 -19.23 -6.68 2.24
C ASP A 254 -20.17 -6.49 1.03
N ASP A 255 -21.26 -5.74 1.19
CA ASP A 255 -22.17 -5.38 0.10
C ASP A 255 -21.45 -4.71 -1.08
N LEU A 256 -20.48 -3.83 -0.80
CA LEU A 256 -19.68 -3.16 -1.82
C LEU A 256 -18.75 -4.11 -2.58
N LYS A 257 -18.20 -5.14 -1.93
CA LYS A 257 -17.39 -6.16 -2.62
C LYS A 257 -18.18 -6.87 -3.71
N TYR A 258 -19.42 -7.28 -3.42
CA TYR A 258 -20.32 -7.86 -4.41
C TYR A 258 -20.61 -6.87 -5.54
N ALA A 259 -20.95 -5.63 -5.19
CA ALA A 259 -21.29 -4.59 -6.16
C ALA A 259 -20.14 -4.33 -7.13
N LEU A 260 -18.91 -4.19 -6.62
CA LEU A 260 -17.72 -3.94 -7.43
C LEU A 260 -17.37 -5.13 -8.32
N ARG A 261 -17.40 -6.36 -7.78
CA ARG A 261 -17.16 -7.58 -8.58
C ARG A 261 -18.12 -7.68 -9.76
N GLN A 262 -19.41 -7.44 -9.52
CA GLN A 262 -20.43 -7.46 -10.57
C GLN A 262 -20.27 -6.30 -11.56
N ALA A 263 -19.92 -5.11 -11.07
CA ALA A 263 -19.69 -3.95 -11.92
C ALA A 263 -18.48 -4.14 -12.86
N ILE A 264 -17.37 -4.69 -12.36
CA ILE A 264 -16.18 -5.01 -13.17
C ILE A 264 -16.53 -6.01 -14.27
N GLU A 265 -17.28 -7.08 -13.96
CA GLU A 265 -17.70 -8.05 -14.97
C GLU A 265 -18.60 -7.38 -16.03
N LYS A 266 -19.54 -6.52 -15.64
CA LYS A 266 -20.43 -5.79 -16.57
C LYS A 266 -19.65 -4.85 -17.49
N LEU A 267 -18.77 -4.02 -16.93
CA LEU A 267 -17.92 -3.10 -17.68
C LEU A 267 -17.00 -3.87 -18.63
N GLY A 268 -16.38 -4.95 -18.15
CA GLY A 268 -15.48 -5.77 -18.96
C GLY A 268 -16.20 -6.44 -20.14
N ASN A 269 -17.43 -6.94 -19.95
CA ASN A 269 -18.22 -7.53 -21.03
C ASN A 269 -18.59 -6.51 -22.12
N GLU A 270 -19.14 -5.35 -21.74
CA GLU A 270 -19.52 -4.33 -22.74
C GLU A 270 -18.29 -3.73 -23.44
N ALA A 271 -17.21 -3.49 -22.70
CA ALA A 271 -15.96 -3.01 -23.30
C ALA A 271 -15.37 -4.03 -24.28
N ALA A 272 -15.37 -5.31 -23.91
CA ALA A 272 -14.90 -6.38 -24.79
C ALA A 272 -15.74 -6.47 -26.06
N GLU A 273 -17.07 -6.43 -25.95
CA GLU A 273 -17.99 -6.45 -27.10
C GLU A 273 -17.66 -5.33 -28.10
N GLN A 274 -17.55 -4.08 -27.62
CA GLN A 274 -17.24 -2.93 -28.46
C GLN A 274 -15.82 -3.00 -29.06
N LEU A 275 -14.80 -3.38 -28.29
CA LEU A 275 -13.44 -3.51 -28.78
C LEU A 275 -13.32 -4.60 -29.85
N ILE A 276 -14.07 -5.69 -29.67
CA ILE A 276 -14.17 -6.78 -30.64
C ILE A 276 -14.81 -6.28 -31.93
N GLU A 277 -15.93 -5.58 -31.85
CA GLU A 277 -16.61 -5.02 -33.01
C GLU A 277 -15.73 -4.01 -33.76
N GLN A 278 -15.09 -3.08 -33.04
CA GLN A 278 -14.18 -2.10 -33.63
C GLN A 278 -13.02 -2.73 -34.39
N ALA A 279 -12.43 -3.81 -33.89
CA ALA A 279 -11.33 -4.46 -34.60
C ALA A 279 -11.82 -5.42 -35.69
N ARG A 280 -13.05 -5.96 -35.63
CA ARG A 280 -13.70 -6.57 -36.80
C ARG A 280 -13.86 -5.57 -37.95
N ASP A 281 -14.30 -4.35 -37.66
CA ASP A 281 -14.44 -3.27 -38.64
C ASP A 281 -13.08 -2.87 -39.26
N ARG A 282 -12.01 -2.90 -38.45
CA ARG A 282 -10.63 -2.63 -38.89
C ARG A 282 -9.95 -3.84 -39.56
N LYS A 283 -10.63 -4.99 -39.68
CA LYS A 283 -10.11 -6.27 -40.20
C LYS A 283 -8.88 -6.80 -39.44
N GLU A 284 -8.83 -6.58 -38.13
CA GLU A 284 -7.79 -7.10 -37.24
C GLU A 284 -8.26 -8.40 -36.55
N GLY A 285 -7.39 -9.40 -36.41
CA GLY A 285 -7.71 -10.64 -35.69
C GLY A 285 -7.54 -10.47 -34.18
N ILE A 286 -8.61 -10.66 -33.40
CA ILE A 286 -8.66 -10.36 -31.95
C ILE A 286 -8.72 -11.63 -31.07
N TYR A 287 -9.07 -12.78 -31.64
CA TYR A 287 -9.24 -14.00 -30.83
C TYR A 287 -8.01 -14.91 -30.84
N THR A 288 -7.02 -14.66 -31.70
CA THR A 288 -5.80 -15.48 -31.81
C THR A 288 -4.58 -14.63 -32.21
N GLY A 289 -3.44 -14.85 -31.54
CA GLY A 289 -2.16 -14.17 -31.82
C GLY A 289 -1.89 -12.92 -30.96
N GLY A 290 -0.78 -12.22 -31.19
CA GLY A 290 -0.29 -11.08 -30.39
C GLY A 290 -1.12 -9.78 -30.45
N LYS A 291 -2.34 -9.82 -31.00
CA LYS A 291 -3.33 -8.73 -31.02
C LYS A 291 -4.59 -9.04 -30.21
N ALA A 292 -4.60 -10.15 -29.48
CA ALA A 292 -5.73 -10.53 -28.66
C ALA A 292 -5.98 -9.56 -27.51
N LEU A 293 -7.26 -9.34 -27.17
CA LEU A 293 -7.62 -8.51 -26.03
C LEU A 293 -7.14 -9.17 -24.75
N ASP A 294 -6.23 -8.52 -24.04
CA ASP A 294 -5.65 -9.02 -22.80
C ASP A 294 -6.67 -8.89 -21.65
N PRO A 295 -7.18 -10.01 -21.09
CA PRO A 295 -8.14 -9.96 -20.01
C PRO A 295 -7.54 -9.44 -18.70
N ASP A 296 -6.22 -9.57 -18.46
CA ASP A 296 -5.56 -9.03 -17.28
C ASP A 296 -5.49 -7.50 -17.36
N GLN A 297 -5.13 -6.96 -18.52
CA GLN A 297 -5.16 -5.52 -18.76
C GLN A 297 -6.58 -4.96 -18.63
N LEU A 298 -7.57 -5.60 -19.26
CA LEU A 298 -8.97 -5.18 -19.15
C LEU A 298 -9.46 -5.18 -17.70
N SER A 299 -9.14 -6.22 -16.93
CA SER A 299 -9.46 -6.31 -15.51
C SER A 299 -8.92 -5.11 -14.73
N LYS A 300 -7.64 -4.77 -14.92
CA LYS A 300 -6.98 -3.63 -14.26
C LYS A 300 -7.64 -2.30 -14.62
N GLU A 301 -7.97 -2.09 -15.89
CA GLU A 301 -8.61 -0.85 -16.32
C GLU A 301 -10.05 -0.73 -15.78
N CYS A 302 -10.82 -1.82 -15.79
CA CYS A 302 -12.16 -1.85 -15.19
C CYS A 302 -12.09 -1.59 -13.68
N LEU A 303 -11.12 -2.19 -12.99
CA LEU A 303 -10.89 -1.96 -11.56
C LEU A 303 -10.56 -0.48 -11.29
N ARG A 304 -9.65 0.12 -12.06
CA ARG A 304 -9.32 1.55 -11.98
C ARG A 304 -10.53 2.45 -12.25
N TYR A 305 -11.35 2.11 -13.25
CA TYR A 305 -12.59 2.83 -13.55
C TYR A 305 -13.56 2.79 -12.36
N MET A 306 -13.72 1.63 -11.73
CA MET A 306 -14.52 1.49 -10.52
C MET A 306 -13.97 2.30 -9.35
N TYR A 307 -12.65 2.37 -9.20
CA TYR A 307 -12.00 3.15 -8.15
C TYR A 307 -12.21 4.65 -8.33
N ARG A 308 -12.23 5.16 -9.57
CA ARG A 308 -12.61 6.55 -9.86
C ARG A 308 -14.01 6.85 -9.36
N ILE A 309 -14.99 5.98 -9.64
CA ILE A 309 -16.38 6.16 -9.18
C ILE A 309 -16.45 6.09 -7.65
N LEU A 310 -15.75 5.14 -7.05
CA LEU A 310 -15.76 4.98 -5.59
C LEU A 310 -15.09 6.16 -4.88
N PHE A 311 -14.00 6.68 -5.45
CA PHE A 311 -13.35 7.91 -4.99
C PHE A 311 -14.31 9.09 -5.04
N LEU A 312 -15.06 9.27 -6.15
CA LEU A 312 -16.07 10.32 -6.26
C LEU A 312 -17.15 10.21 -5.17
N PHE A 313 -17.69 9.00 -4.95
CA PHE A 313 -18.62 8.76 -3.86
C PHE A 313 -18.05 9.16 -2.50
N TYR A 314 -16.76 8.90 -2.27
CA TYR A 314 -16.08 9.21 -1.02
C TYR A 314 -15.88 10.72 -0.82
N ILE A 315 -15.30 11.43 -1.81
CA ILE A 315 -14.99 12.86 -1.68
C ILE A 315 -16.23 13.74 -1.70
N GLU A 316 -17.27 13.36 -2.46
CA GLU A 316 -18.52 14.11 -2.53
C GLU A 316 -19.35 13.95 -1.24
N ALA A 317 -19.22 12.81 -0.55
CA ALA A 317 -19.83 12.58 0.75
C ALA A 317 -19.11 13.27 1.92
N ARG A 318 -17.98 13.95 1.66
CA ARG A 318 -17.10 14.62 2.63
C ARG A 318 -16.69 16.02 2.14
N PRO A 319 -17.63 16.97 2.03
CA PRO A 319 -17.36 18.32 1.53
C PRO A 319 -16.31 19.07 2.38
N GLU A 320 -16.12 18.69 3.64
CA GLU A 320 -15.08 19.21 4.53
C GLU A 320 -13.65 19.00 4.01
N LEU A 321 -13.45 18.05 3.07
CA LEU A 321 -12.16 17.85 2.40
C LEU A 321 -11.83 18.97 1.38
N GLY A 322 -12.82 19.75 0.94
CA GLY A 322 -12.63 20.92 0.09
C GLY A 322 -12.22 20.63 -1.37
N TYR A 323 -12.35 19.38 -1.83
CA TYR A 323 -11.86 18.95 -3.16
C TYR A 323 -12.79 19.29 -4.32
N LEU A 324 -14.10 19.18 -4.09
CA LEU A 324 -15.11 19.50 -5.08
C LEU A 324 -15.80 20.80 -4.68
N PRO A 325 -16.23 21.63 -5.64
CA PRO A 325 -17.02 22.82 -5.38
C PRO A 325 -18.47 22.43 -5.04
N THR A 326 -18.68 21.67 -3.97
CA THR A 326 -19.99 21.13 -3.54
C THR A 326 -20.99 22.24 -3.22
N GLU A 327 -20.49 23.41 -2.81
CA GLU A 327 -21.30 24.61 -2.53
C GLU A 327 -21.79 25.31 -3.82
N ASP A 328 -21.21 25.00 -4.99
CA ASP A 328 -21.61 25.59 -6.26
C ASP A 328 -22.78 24.82 -6.88
N GLU A 329 -23.90 25.53 -7.12
CA GLU A 329 -25.09 24.90 -7.70
C GLU A 329 -24.86 24.35 -9.12
N THR A 330 -23.94 24.94 -9.89
CA THR A 330 -23.58 24.47 -11.24
C THR A 330 -22.93 23.10 -11.18
N TRP A 331 -22.01 22.90 -10.23
CA TRP A 331 -21.42 21.59 -9.99
C TRP A 331 -22.48 20.61 -9.50
N ARG A 332 -23.22 20.98 -8.45
CA ARG A 332 -24.23 20.12 -7.82
C ARG A 332 -25.30 19.64 -8.80
N MET A 333 -25.76 20.49 -9.70
CA MET A 333 -26.83 20.13 -10.64
C MET A 333 -26.33 19.55 -11.96
N GLY A 334 -25.14 19.94 -12.41
CA GLY A 334 -24.64 19.61 -13.75
C GLY A 334 -23.62 18.48 -13.82
N TYR A 335 -22.86 18.26 -12.73
CA TYR A 335 -21.68 17.38 -12.74
C TYR A 335 -21.61 16.42 -11.57
N SER A 336 -22.27 16.69 -10.45
CA SER A 336 -22.17 15.89 -9.24
C SER A 336 -22.56 14.43 -9.45
N LEU A 337 -21.94 13.51 -8.72
CA LEU A 337 -22.33 12.11 -8.73
C LEU A 337 -23.73 11.94 -8.11
N ASP A 338 -24.10 12.78 -7.14
CA ASP A 338 -25.46 12.82 -6.59
C ASP A 338 -26.53 13.08 -7.66
N SER A 339 -26.26 13.93 -8.65
CA SER A 339 -27.18 14.14 -9.78
C SER A 339 -27.39 12.85 -10.60
N LEU A 340 -26.34 12.03 -10.77
CA LEU A 340 -26.44 10.73 -11.42
C LEU A 340 -27.17 9.70 -10.55
N ARG A 341 -27.03 9.78 -9.22
CA ARG A 341 -27.79 8.93 -8.27
C ARG A 341 -29.28 9.22 -8.31
N ASP A 342 -29.70 10.45 -8.55
CA ASP A 342 -31.12 10.76 -8.70
C ASP A 342 -31.76 10.07 -9.92
N LEU A 343 -30.93 9.73 -10.92
CA LEU A 343 -31.32 8.99 -12.11
C LEU A 343 -31.20 7.47 -11.96
N GLU A 344 -30.66 6.95 -10.86
CA GLU A 344 -30.36 5.51 -10.67
C GLU A 344 -31.60 4.61 -10.60
N MET A 345 -32.76 5.20 -10.28
CA MET A 345 -34.06 4.52 -10.18
C MET A 345 -35.01 4.86 -11.35
N VAL A 346 -34.59 5.72 -12.27
CA VAL A 346 -35.39 6.12 -13.43
C VAL A 346 -35.45 4.97 -14.42
N ARG A 347 -36.66 4.55 -14.81
CA ARG A 347 -36.83 3.42 -15.75
C ARG A 347 -36.44 3.81 -17.18
N LEU A 348 -35.50 3.06 -17.76
CA LEU A 348 -35.14 3.16 -19.18
C LEU A 348 -36.13 2.36 -20.04
N THR A 349 -37.12 3.05 -20.61
CA THR A 349 -38.29 2.43 -21.29
C THR A 349 -38.08 2.16 -22.78
N THR A 350 -37.13 2.82 -23.43
CA THR A 350 -36.87 2.68 -24.87
C THR A 350 -35.44 2.19 -25.13
N GLU A 351 -35.21 1.52 -26.26
CA GLU A 351 -33.86 1.07 -26.63
C GLU A 351 -32.88 2.24 -26.76
N ALA A 352 -33.32 3.36 -27.34
CA ALA A 352 -32.52 4.59 -27.42
C ALA A 352 -32.14 5.14 -26.03
N SER A 353 -33.01 5.01 -25.02
CA SER A 353 -32.70 5.42 -23.66
C SER A 353 -31.68 4.50 -22.98
N ARG A 354 -31.69 3.20 -23.30
CA ARG A 354 -30.75 2.20 -22.78
C ARG A 354 -29.37 2.34 -23.41
N GLN A 355 -29.31 2.46 -24.74
CA GLN A 355 -28.09 2.64 -25.52
C GLN A 355 -27.58 4.10 -25.54
N GLY A 356 -28.22 5.00 -24.81
CA GLY A 356 -27.77 6.38 -24.68
C GLY A 356 -26.44 6.49 -23.93
N ARG A 357 -25.80 7.67 -24.00
CA ARG A 357 -24.43 7.91 -23.50
C ARG A 357 -24.36 8.90 -22.34
N TYR A 358 -25.50 9.32 -21.80
CA TYR A 358 -25.57 10.40 -20.81
C TYR A 358 -24.71 10.12 -19.57
N PHE A 359 -24.83 8.93 -18.98
CA PHE A 359 -24.01 8.55 -17.82
C PHE A 359 -22.51 8.51 -18.17
N HIS A 360 -22.14 7.99 -19.34
CA HIS A 360 -20.75 7.90 -19.78
C HIS A 360 -20.15 9.27 -20.01
N ASP A 361 -20.82 10.10 -20.79
CA ASP A 361 -20.37 11.46 -21.12
C ASP A 361 -20.24 12.31 -19.84
N SER A 362 -21.17 12.13 -18.87
CA SER A 362 -21.13 12.82 -17.57
C SER A 362 -19.93 12.40 -16.73
N LEU A 363 -19.71 11.09 -16.55
CA LEU A 363 -18.57 10.56 -15.80
C LEU A 363 -17.23 10.95 -16.44
N GLN A 364 -17.12 10.80 -17.76
CA GLN A 364 -15.89 11.15 -18.49
C GLN A 364 -15.58 12.64 -18.38
N ARG A 365 -16.60 13.50 -18.45
CA ARG A 365 -16.44 14.93 -18.22
C ARG A 365 -15.98 15.21 -16.79
N MET A 366 -16.55 14.54 -15.79
CA MET A 366 -16.15 14.69 -14.40
C MET A 366 -14.70 14.25 -14.17
N PHE A 367 -14.29 13.10 -14.70
CA PHE A 367 -12.91 12.60 -14.61
C PHE A 367 -11.92 13.59 -15.24
N THR A 368 -12.28 14.16 -16.40
CA THR A 368 -11.45 15.15 -17.09
C THR A 368 -11.33 16.44 -16.28
N LEU A 369 -12.45 16.95 -15.74
CA LEU A 369 -12.46 18.16 -14.91
C LEU A 369 -11.65 17.98 -13.63
N ILE A 370 -11.74 16.82 -12.99
CA ILE A 370 -10.97 16.50 -11.79
C ILE A 370 -9.49 16.41 -12.13
N TYR A 371 -9.12 15.74 -13.22
CA TYR A 371 -7.72 15.57 -13.60
C TYR A 371 -7.07 16.90 -14.06
N ASP A 372 -7.65 17.56 -15.04
CA ASP A 372 -7.08 18.78 -15.65
C ASP A 372 -7.32 20.04 -14.82
N GLY A 373 -8.34 20.01 -13.95
CA GLY A 373 -8.90 21.21 -13.33
C GLY A 373 -9.76 22.02 -14.30
N TYR A 374 -10.39 23.06 -13.76
CA TYR A 374 -11.18 24.01 -14.50
C TYR A 374 -11.08 25.40 -13.87
N SER A 375 -10.59 26.37 -14.64
CA SER A 375 -10.60 27.77 -14.26
C SER A 375 -11.57 28.55 -15.13
N ALA A 376 -12.55 29.21 -14.52
CA ALA A 376 -13.49 30.06 -15.23
C ALA A 376 -12.74 31.22 -15.93
N SER A 377 -12.73 31.23 -17.26
CA SER A 377 -12.16 32.34 -18.04
C SER A 377 -13.02 33.59 -17.84
N ARG A 378 -12.47 34.63 -17.19
CA ARG A 378 -13.06 35.97 -17.20
C ARG A 378 -12.79 36.64 -18.55
N GLN A 379 -13.45 36.19 -19.61
CA GLN A 379 -13.58 37.05 -20.80
C GLN A 379 -14.61 38.14 -20.48
N LYS A 380 -14.16 39.39 -20.44
CA LYS A 380 -15.04 40.56 -20.51
C LYS A 380 -15.70 40.55 -21.88
N ASP A 381 -16.92 40.05 -21.96
CA ASP A 381 -17.82 40.36 -23.07
C ASP A 381 -18.59 41.64 -22.68
N ASP A 382 -18.41 42.71 -23.45
CA ASP A 382 -18.96 44.06 -23.20
C ASP A 382 -20.50 44.15 -23.33
N LEU A 383 -21.22 43.02 -23.37
CA LEU A 383 -22.66 43.00 -23.65
C LEU A 383 -23.53 42.21 -22.68
N HIS A 384 -22.99 41.36 -21.80
CA HIS A 384 -23.73 40.76 -20.69
C HIS A 384 -22.79 40.27 -19.57
N GLU A 385 -22.91 40.81 -18.35
CA GLU A 385 -22.33 40.19 -17.15
C GLU A 385 -23.12 38.91 -16.81
N SER A 386 -22.66 37.77 -17.32
CA SER A 386 -23.15 36.45 -16.92
C SER A 386 -21.98 35.61 -16.42
N SER A 387 -21.42 35.99 -15.27
CA SER A 387 -20.53 35.13 -14.46
C SER A 387 -21.30 34.21 -13.51
N ALA A 388 -22.63 34.18 -13.58
CA ALA A 388 -23.49 33.60 -12.54
C ALA A 388 -23.42 32.06 -12.42
N ASN A 389 -22.89 31.34 -13.42
CA ASN A 389 -22.90 29.86 -13.47
C ASN A 389 -21.50 29.28 -13.75
N ALA A 390 -20.45 29.81 -13.14
CA ALA A 390 -19.08 29.34 -13.37
C ALA A 390 -18.38 28.98 -12.05
N PHE A 391 -18.00 27.72 -11.89
CA PHE A 391 -17.19 27.24 -10.78
C PHE A 391 -15.70 27.24 -11.15
N THR A 392 -14.85 27.15 -10.13
CA THR A 392 -13.42 26.85 -10.30
C THR A 392 -13.13 25.54 -9.58
N LEU A 393 -12.35 24.68 -10.22
CA LEU A 393 -11.88 23.41 -9.69
C LEU A 393 -10.39 23.34 -9.98
N GLN A 394 -9.56 23.11 -8.98
CA GLN A 394 -8.14 22.88 -9.25
C GLN A 394 -7.94 21.41 -9.64
N GLY A 395 -7.06 21.18 -10.61
CA GLY A 395 -6.77 19.84 -11.11
C GLY A 395 -6.11 18.98 -10.03
N LEU A 396 -6.41 17.70 -10.10
CA LEU A 396 -5.94 16.68 -9.18
C LEU A 396 -4.84 15.86 -9.85
N ASP A 397 -3.62 16.07 -9.38
CA ASP A 397 -2.43 15.51 -9.99
C ASP A 397 -2.17 14.06 -9.54
N SER A 398 -3.05 13.13 -9.97
CA SER A 398 -3.07 11.73 -9.51
C SER A 398 -3.08 10.69 -10.64
N HIS A 399 -2.33 9.60 -10.43
CA HIS A 399 -2.35 8.42 -11.33
C HIS A 399 -3.71 7.76 -11.45
N LEU A 400 -4.60 7.92 -10.46
CA LEU A 400 -5.94 7.31 -10.50
C LEU A 400 -6.77 7.89 -11.65
N PHE A 401 -6.69 9.20 -11.89
CA PHE A 401 -7.48 9.90 -12.91
C PHE A 401 -6.75 10.08 -14.24
N ASP A 402 -5.46 9.73 -14.32
CA ASP A 402 -4.68 9.81 -15.56
C ASP A 402 -5.32 8.96 -16.70
N PRO A 403 -5.73 9.58 -17.81
CA PRO A 403 -6.27 8.88 -18.97
C PRO A 403 -5.30 7.86 -19.58
N ALA A 404 -3.99 8.08 -19.50
CA ALA A 404 -2.98 7.17 -20.05
C ALA A 404 -3.00 5.78 -19.39
N LYS A 405 -3.61 5.70 -18.20
CA LYS A 405 -3.76 4.47 -17.42
C LYS A 405 -5.01 3.64 -17.80
N THR A 406 -5.88 4.12 -18.68
CA THR A 406 -7.06 3.37 -19.16
C THR A 406 -7.17 3.30 -20.70
N PRO A 407 -6.12 2.86 -21.42
CA PRO A 407 -6.09 2.94 -22.89
C PRO A 407 -7.12 2.06 -23.61
N LEU A 408 -7.53 0.92 -23.04
CA LEU A 408 -8.61 0.11 -23.61
C LEU A 408 -9.96 0.79 -23.38
N LEU A 409 -10.23 1.24 -22.16
CA LEU A 409 -11.53 1.85 -21.82
C LEU A 409 -11.74 3.23 -22.45
N ASN A 410 -10.68 3.97 -22.74
CA ASN A 410 -10.79 5.25 -23.46
C ASN A 410 -11.30 5.10 -24.90
N ARG A 411 -11.33 3.87 -25.43
CA ARG A 411 -11.81 3.55 -26.78
C ARG A 411 -13.27 3.09 -26.81
N VAL A 412 -13.92 2.92 -25.66
CA VAL A 412 -15.30 2.42 -25.57
C VAL A 412 -16.23 3.48 -25.02
N THR A 413 -17.52 3.36 -25.30
CA THR A 413 -18.55 4.19 -24.70
C THR A 413 -19.61 3.34 -24.05
N PHE A 414 -19.69 3.36 -22.73
CA PHE A 414 -20.66 2.57 -21.99
C PHE A 414 -22.09 3.11 -22.14
N SER A 415 -23.03 2.21 -22.28
CA SER A 415 -24.46 2.47 -22.34
C SER A 415 -25.00 3.00 -21.01
N ASN A 416 -26.10 3.75 -21.08
CA ASN A 416 -26.86 4.19 -19.91
C ASN A 416 -27.31 2.99 -19.07
N GLU A 417 -27.72 1.88 -19.70
CA GLU A 417 -28.16 0.68 -18.98
C GLU A 417 -27.05 0.12 -18.09
N THR A 418 -25.85 -0.06 -18.63
CA THR A 418 -24.72 -0.59 -17.85
C THR A 418 -24.30 0.36 -16.74
N LEU A 419 -24.09 1.64 -17.04
CA LEU A 419 -23.63 2.59 -16.02
C LEU A 419 -24.68 2.88 -14.96
N GLN A 420 -25.97 2.90 -15.31
CA GLN A 420 -27.04 3.01 -14.33
C GLN A 420 -27.05 1.81 -13.38
N GLN A 421 -26.84 0.59 -13.88
CA GLN A 421 -26.73 -0.62 -13.04
C GLN A 421 -25.50 -0.59 -12.14
N VAL A 422 -24.36 -0.09 -12.64
CA VAL A 422 -23.13 0.09 -11.86
C VAL A 422 -23.36 1.08 -10.72
N ILE A 423 -23.86 2.29 -11.03
CA ILE A 423 -24.14 3.33 -10.03
C ILE A 423 -25.18 2.84 -9.02
N GLN A 424 -26.25 2.18 -9.47
CA GLN A 424 -27.28 1.63 -8.59
C GLN A 424 -26.71 0.57 -7.63
N SER A 425 -25.80 -0.29 -8.11
CA SER A 425 -25.17 -1.32 -7.27
C SER A 425 -24.28 -0.71 -6.18
N MET A 426 -23.62 0.41 -6.48
CA MET A 426 -22.77 1.12 -5.52
C MET A 426 -23.56 2.06 -4.60
N SER A 427 -24.66 2.62 -5.07
CA SER A 427 -25.45 3.61 -4.32
C SER A 427 -26.43 2.96 -3.35
N LEU A 428 -26.85 1.71 -3.58
CA LEU A 428 -27.90 1.05 -2.81
C LEU A 428 -27.47 -0.31 -2.24
N THR A 429 -27.79 -0.57 -0.96
CA THR A 429 -27.52 -1.85 -0.28
C THR A 429 -28.18 -3.04 -0.99
N ARG A 430 -27.70 -4.26 -0.72
CA ARG A 430 -28.27 -5.47 -1.31
C ARG A 430 -29.75 -5.66 -0.89
N PRO A 431 -30.59 -6.28 -1.75
CA PRO A 431 -31.97 -6.57 -1.39
C PRO A 431 -32.06 -7.61 -0.26
N ALA A 432 -32.54 -7.20 0.92
CA ALA A 432 -32.78 -8.13 2.02
C ALA A 432 -34.13 -8.86 1.86
N LYS A 433 -34.17 -10.18 2.14
CA LYS A 433 -35.41 -10.98 2.10
C LYS A 433 -36.50 -10.33 2.96
N GLY A 434 -37.63 -9.99 2.34
CA GLY A 434 -38.81 -9.43 3.02
C GLY A 434 -38.86 -7.90 3.15
N LYS A 435 -37.78 -7.16 2.83
CA LYS A 435 -37.80 -5.69 2.77
C LYS A 435 -38.05 -5.21 1.34
N LYS A 436 -39.07 -4.35 1.15
CA LYS A 436 -39.44 -3.78 -0.17
C LYS A 436 -38.56 -2.61 -0.63
N ARG A 437 -37.75 -2.02 0.24
CA ARG A 437 -36.89 -0.86 -0.07
C ARG A 437 -35.42 -1.16 0.28
N ARG A 438 -34.52 -0.80 -0.63
CA ARG A 438 -33.05 -0.80 -0.43
C ARG A 438 -32.65 0.52 0.23
N GLY A 439 -31.70 0.49 1.16
CA GLY A 439 -31.13 1.71 1.74
C GLY A 439 -30.05 2.28 0.82
N ARG A 440 -29.78 3.59 0.90
CA ARG A 440 -28.60 4.18 0.26
C ARG A 440 -27.35 3.84 1.07
N VAL A 441 -26.26 3.55 0.39
CA VAL A 441 -24.93 3.39 1.00
C VAL A 441 -24.43 4.77 1.43
N SER A 442 -23.98 4.88 2.68
CA SER A 442 -23.35 6.10 3.20
C SER A 442 -21.83 5.99 3.08
N TYR A 443 -21.27 6.79 2.19
CA TYR A 443 -19.81 6.87 1.99
C TYR A 443 -19.11 7.74 3.03
N THR A 444 -19.84 8.59 3.75
CA THR A 444 -19.31 9.37 4.87
C THR A 444 -18.71 8.47 5.97
N GLN A 445 -19.28 7.29 6.21
CA GLN A 445 -18.80 6.37 7.26
C GLN A 445 -17.70 5.41 6.84
N LEU A 446 -17.38 5.36 5.55
CA LEU A 446 -16.48 4.35 5.05
C LEU A 446 -15.06 4.79 5.36
N GLY A 447 -14.52 4.31 6.48
CA GLY A 447 -13.13 4.57 6.86
C GLY A 447 -12.16 4.08 5.78
N ILE A 448 -10.99 4.71 5.66
CA ILE A 448 -9.98 4.33 4.65
C ILE A 448 -9.61 2.85 4.76
N ASN A 449 -9.52 2.31 5.98
CA ASN A 449 -9.26 0.88 6.19
C ASN A 449 -10.37 -0.02 5.61
N GLN A 450 -11.64 0.38 5.71
CA GLN A 450 -12.76 -0.37 5.12
C GLN A 450 -12.76 -0.29 3.59
N LEU A 451 -12.39 0.87 3.04
CA LEU A 451 -12.22 1.05 1.61
C LEU A 451 -11.08 0.14 1.09
N GLY A 452 -9.95 0.13 1.80
CA GLY A 452 -8.84 -0.79 1.58
C GLY A 452 -9.29 -2.25 1.61
N ALA A 453 -10.14 -2.64 2.57
CA ALA A 453 -10.70 -3.99 2.68
C ALA A 453 -11.53 -4.41 1.45
N VAL A 454 -12.32 -3.48 0.92
CA VAL A 454 -13.13 -3.69 -0.28
C VAL A 454 -12.21 -3.92 -1.49
N TYR A 455 -11.15 -3.14 -1.61
CA TYR A 455 -10.18 -3.27 -2.69
C TYR A 455 -9.30 -4.52 -2.59
N GLU A 456 -8.80 -4.80 -1.41
CA GLU A 456 -7.92 -5.94 -1.13
C GLU A 456 -8.63 -7.27 -1.38
N ALA A 457 -9.93 -7.33 -1.07
CA ALA A 457 -10.76 -8.49 -1.40
C ALA A 457 -10.78 -8.75 -2.92
N LEU A 458 -10.69 -7.73 -3.76
CA LEU A 458 -10.73 -7.88 -5.21
C LEU A 458 -9.38 -8.27 -5.83
N LEU A 459 -8.28 -8.23 -5.07
CA LEU A 459 -6.94 -8.57 -5.56
C LEU A 459 -6.78 -10.05 -5.95
N SER A 460 -7.61 -10.93 -5.37
CA SER A 460 -7.61 -12.37 -5.68
C SER A 460 -8.49 -12.75 -6.87
N TYR A 461 -9.17 -11.78 -7.49
CA TYR A 461 -10.03 -12.00 -8.65
C TYR A 461 -9.26 -11.72 -9.93
N ARG A 462 -9.52 -12.52 -10.95
CA ARG A 462 -9.01 -12.27 -12.30
C ARG A 462 -10.12 -12.35 -13.32
N GLY A 463 -9.96 -11.56 -14.37
CA GLY A 463 -10.76 -11.65 -15.57
C GLY A 463 -10.20 -12.68 -16.52
N PHE A 464 -11.06 -13.47 -17.15
CA PHE A 464 -10.70 -14.28 -18.30
C PHE A 464 -11.89 -14.40 -19.26
N PHE A 465 -11.62 -14.71 -20.53
CA PHE A 465 -12.67 -14.92 -21.52
C PHE A 465 -13.04 -16.40 -21.61
N ALA A 466 -14.33 -16.69 -21.66
CA ALA A 466 -14.83 -18.02 -21.97
C ALA A 466 -14.45 -18.40 -23.41
N THR A 467 -13.59 -19.39 -23.59
CA THR A 467 -13.14 -19.86 -24.92
C THR A 467 -14.22 -20.65 -25.66
N GLU A 468 -15.13 -21.26 -24.90
CA GLU A 468 -16.32 -21.98 -25.31
C GLU A 468 -17.42 -21.79 -24.26
N ASP A 469 -18.56 -22.46 -24.41
CA ASP A 469 -19.61 -22.42 -23.39
C ASP A 469 -19.13 -23.16 -22.14
N LEU A 470 -18.98 -22.42 -21.04
CA LEU A 470 -18.49 -22.93 -19.76
C LEU A 470 -19.64 -23.09 -18.77
N TYR A 471 -19.63 -24.20 -18.03
CA TYR A 471 -20.58 -24.55 -16.98
C TYR A 471 -19.90 -24.43 -15.63
N GLU A 472 -20.61 -23.90 -14.63
CA GLU A 472 -20.05 -23.77 -13.27
C GLU A 472 -20.31 -25.04 -12.44
N VAL A 473 -19.27 -25.53 -11.76
CA VAL A 473 -19.31 -26.69 -10.84
C VAL A 473 -18.78 -26.30 -9.45
N ALA A 474 -19.16 -27.06 -8.43
CA ALA A 474 -18.81 -26.81 -7.03
C ALA A 474 -18.55 -28.12 -6.25
N PRO A 475 -17.81 -28.08 -5.13
CA PRO A 475 -17.57 -29.25 -4.28
C PRO A 475 -18.86 -29.92 -3.80
N LYS A 476 -18.87 -31.25 -3.82
CA LYS A 476 -20.02 -32.07 -3.41
C LYS A 476 -20.51 -31.72 -2.00
N GLY A 477 -21.76 -31.29 -1.89
CA GLY A 477 -22.41 -30.96 -0.61
C GLY A 477 -22.28 -29.50 -0.16
N GLN A 478 -21.64 -28.63 -0.95
CA GLN A 478 -21.79 -27.17 -0.81
C GLN A 478 -23.05 -26.68 -1.55
N ASN A 479 -23.53 -25.48 -1.21
CA ASN A 479 -24.77 -24.89 -1.74
C ASN A 479 -24.90 -25.07 -3.26
N ILE A 480 -26.07 -25.49 -3.74
CA ILE A 480 -26.45 -25.61 -5.17
C ILE A 480 -26.27 -24.27 -5.94
N ASN A 481 -26.11 -23.17 -5.19
CA ASN A 481 -25.72 -21.86 -5.69
C ASN A 481 -24.58 -21.33 -4.78
N PRO A 482 -23.30 -21.57 -5.12
CA PRO A 482 -22.17 -21.10 -4.35
C PRO A 482 -22.14 -19.57 -4.33
N ASP A 483 -21.54 -19.01 -3.29
CA ASP A 483 -21.41 -17.57 -3.18
C ASP A 483 -20.62 -17.03 -4.37
N GLU A 484 -21.07 -15.93 -4.97
CA GLU A 484 -20.35 -15.33 -6.09
C GLU A 484 -18.97 -14.79 -5.73
N LEU A 485 -18.72 -14.55 -4.43
CA LEU A 485 -17.42 -14.19 -3.92
C LEU A 485 -16.53 -15.40 -3.62
N GLU A 486 -17.04 -16.64 -3.68
CA GLU A 486 -16.22 -17.85 -3.51
C GLU A 486 -15.52 -18.24 -4.82
N THR A 487 -14.66 -19.26 -4.73
CA THR A 487 -13.93 -19.80 -5.88
C THR A 487 -14.93 -20.44 -6.86
N GLY A 488 -14.91 -19.97 -8.10
CA GLY A 488 -15.69 -20.56 -9.18
C GLY A 488 -14.87 -21.60 -9.94
N TYR A 489 -15.46 -22.77 -10.21
CA TYR A 489 -14.84 -23.80 -11.06
C TYR A 489 -15.63 -23.92 -12.36
N PHE A 490 -14.93 -23.96 -13.49
CA PHE A 490 -15.53 -23.91 -14.82
C PHE A 490 -15.15 -25.16 -15.62
N VAL A 491 -16.12 -25.75 -16.29
CA VAL A 491 -15.95 -26.96 -17.13
C VAL A 491 -16.63 -26.78 -18.47
N THR A 492 -16.14 -27.45 -19.50
CA THR A 492 -16.80 -27.47 -20.81
C THR A 492 -18.02 -28.40 -20.82
N ALA A 493 -18.86 -28.31 -21.85
CA ALA A 493 -19.99 -29.22 -22.03
C ALA A 493 -19.56 -30.70 -22.06
N SER A 494 -18.40 -31.01 -22.64
CA SER A 494 -17.88 -32.38 -22.72
C SER A 494 -17.37 -32.92 -21.38
N GLN A 495 -16.88 -32.03 -20.51
CA GLN A 495 -16.42 -32.37 -19.17
C GLN A 495 -17.55 -32.46 -18.15
N LEU A 496 -18.70 -31.82 -18.41
CA LEU A 496 -19.81 -31.75 -17.45
C LEU A 496 -20.36 -33.12 -17.04
N ASP A 497 -20.28 -34.12 -17.93
CA ASP A 497 -20.69 -35.50 -17.66
C ASP A 497 -19.78 -36.25 -16.68
N GLU A 498 -18.57 -35.73 -16.43
CA GLU A 498 -17.64 -36.25 -15.42
C GLU A 498 -18.07 -35.87 -13.98
N PHE A 499 -19.00 -34.91 -13.83
CA PHE A 499 -19.45 -34.38 -12.54
C PHE A 499 -20.88 -34.81 -12.18
N ASP A 500 -21.10 -35.16 -10.90
CA ASP A 500 -22.40 -35.55 -10.34
C ASP A 500 -23.39 -34.37 -10.40
N GLU A 501 -24.70 -34.62 -10.51
CA GLU A 501 -25.71 -33.54 -10.51
C GLU A 501 -25.60 -32.62 -9.28
N LYS A 502 -25.15 -33.15 -8.13
CA LYS A 502 -24.94 -32.39 -6.89
C LYS A 502 -23.71 -31.50 -6.91
N GLU A 503 -22.86 -31.62 -7.92
CA GLU A 503 -21.66 -30.79 -8.13
C GLU A 503 -21.93 -29.69 -9.16
N ARG A 504 -23.09 -29.68 -9.83
CA ARG A 504 -23.44 -28.69 -10.85
C ARG A 504 -24.11 -27.48 -10.21
N VAL A 505 -23.78 -26.28 -10.69
CA VAL A 505 -24.35 -25.02 -10.20
C VAL A 505 -25.57 -24.61 -11.01
N TYR A 506 -26.63 -24.17 -10.32
CA TYR A 506 -27.90 -23.80 -10.95
C TYR A 506 -28.33 -22.37 -10.60
N ASP A 507 -28.78 -21.64 -11.62
CA ASP A 507 -29.51 -20.40 -11.49
C ASP A 507 -31.01 -20.65 -11.34
N LYS A 508 -31.68 -19.78 -10.58
CA LYS A 508 -33.14 -19.83 -10.44
C LYS A 508 -33.78 -18.80 -11.36
N VAL A 509 -34.25 -19.24 -12.52
CA VAL A 509 -34.95 -18.41 -13.51
C VAL A 509 -36.43 -18.78 -13.51
N ASP A 510 -37.31 -17.81 -13.23
CA ASP A 510 -38.77 -18.00 -13.17
C ASP A 510 -39.24 -19.17 -12.28
N GLY A 511 -38.52 -19.42 -11.20
CA GLY A 511 -38.83 -20.51 -10.26
C GLY A 511 -38.31 -21.89 -10.68
N LYS A 512 -37.71 -22.04 -11.86
CA LYS A 512 -37.05 -23.26 -12.33
C LYS A 512 -35.54 -23.16 -12.15
N LEU A 513 -34.90 -24.31 -11.90
CA LEU A 513 -33.44 -24.41 -11.86
C LEU A 513 -32.93 -24.64 -13.28
N SER A 514 -32.06 -23.76 -13.76
CA SER A 514 -31.31 -23.89 -15.00
C SER A 514 -29.83 -23.97 -14.69
N LEU A 515 -29.08 -24.85 -15.37
CA LEU A 515 -27.63 -24.89 -15.22
C LEU A 515 -27.04 -23.51 -15.52
N ARG A 516 -26.10 -23.05 -14.68
CA ARG A 516 -25.41 -21.79 -14.91
C ARG A 516 -24.42 -21.97 -16.06
N VAL A 517 -24.62 -21.21 -17.13
CA VAL A 517 -23.79 -21.23 -18.34
C VAL A 517 -23.20 -19.86 -18.59
N HIS A 518 -21.90 -19.84 -18.89
CA HIS A 518 -21.16 -18.69 -19.35
C HIS A 518 -20.86 -18.89 -20.85
N PRO A 519 -21.54 -18.15 -21.74
CA PRO A 519 -21.40 -18.36 -23.18
C PRO A 519 -20.00 -17.98 -23.67
N LYS A 520 -19.58 -18.61 -24.77
CA LYS A 520 -18.33 -18.28 -25.45
C LYS A 520 -18.19 -16.76 -25.69
N GLY A 521 -17.03 -16.23 -25.34
CA GLY A 521 -16.68 -14.82 -25.48
C GLY A 521 -17.06 -13.95 -24.27
N LYS A 522 -17.81 -14.47 -23.29
CA LYS A 522 -18.11 -13.76 -22.05
C LYS A 522 -16.84 -13.51 -21.26
N PHE A 523 -16.64 -12.27 -20.82
CA PHE A 523 -15.67 -11.91 -19.81
C PHE A 523 -16.20 -12.33 -18.44
N ILE A 524 -15.44 -13.18 -17.74
CA ILE A 524 -15.78 -13.71 -16.42
C ILE A 524 -14.79 -13.14 -15.43
N TYR A 525 -15.28 -12.53 -14.34
CA TYR A 525 -14.45 -11.98 -13.28
C TYR A 525 -14.70 -12.73 -11.97
N ARG A 526 -13.81 -13.67 -11.63
CA ARG A 526 -13.98 -14.66 -10.55
C ARG A 526 -12.65 -14.93 -9.84
N MET A 527 -12.72 -15.46 -8.62
CA MET A 527 -11.55 -16.04 -7.98
C MET A 527 -11.28 -17.42 -8.56
N ALA A 528 -10.08 -17.62 -9.09
CA ALA A 528 -9.57 -18.96 -9.40
C ALA A 528 -9.10 -19.65 -8.11
N GLY A 529 -9.19 -20.98 -8.06
CA GLY A 529 -8.77 -21.77 -6.89
C GLY A 529 -7.29 -21.57 -6.56
N ARG A 530 -6.45 -21.48 -7.59
CA ARG A 530 -5.00 -21.21 -7.48
C ARG A 530 -4.67 -19.83 -6.90
N ASP A 531 -5.45 -18.80 -7.23
CA ASP A 531 -5.13 -17.41 -6.91
C ASP A 531 -5.47 -17.00 -5.47
N ARG A 532 -6.52 -17.59 -4.87
CA ARG A 532 -6.87 -17.32 -3.46
C ARG A 532 -5.80 -17.79 -2.48
N GLU A 533 -5.18 -18.94 -2.76
CA GLU A 533 -4.05 -19.45 -1.96
C GLU A 533 -2.74 -18.71 -2.25
N LYS A 534 -2.54 -18.25 -3.50
CA LYS A 534 -1.35 -17.51 -3.91
C LYS A 534 -1.34 -16.05 -3.43
N SER A 535 -2.47 -15.36 -3.45
CA SER A 535 -2.53 -13.94 -3.08
C SER A 535 -2.31 -13.72 -1.60
N ALA A 536 -2.73 -14.67 -0.74
CA ALA A 536 -2.71 -14.55 0.73
C ALA A 536 -3.20 -13.17 1.23
N SER A 537 -4.05 -12.52 0.44
CA SER A 537 -4.52 -11.15 0.62
C SER A 537 -5.69 -11.14 1.59
N TYR A 538 -5.36 -11.17 2.88
CA TYR A 538 -6.34 -11.06 3.96
C TYR A 538 -6.31 -9.67 4.55
N TYR A 539 -7.42 -8.95 4.37
CA TYR A 539 -7.62 -7.68 5.03
C TYR A 539 -7.42 -7.84 6.55
N THR A 540 -6.58 -6.98 7.12
CA THR A 540 -6.34 -6.95 8.55
C THR A 540 -7.38 -6.05 9.22
N PRO A 541 -8.20 -6.57 10.15
CA PRO A 541 -9.18 -5.76 10.87
C PRO A 541 -8.57 -4.54 11.56
N GLU A 542 -9.27 -3.42 11.51
CA GLU A 542 -8.83 -2.13 12.06
C GLU A 542 -8.43 -2.20 13.55
N VAL A 543 -9.11 -3.03 14.33
CA VAL A 543 -8.79 -3.22 15.76
C VAL A 543 -7.38 -3.81 15.93
N LEU A 544 -6.97 -4.72 15.04
CA LEU A 544 -5.65 -5.32 15.07
C LEU A 544 -4.58 -4.35 14.56
N THR A 545 -4.87 -3.60 13.48
CA THR A 545 -3.93 -2.57 12.97
C THR A 545 -3.69 -1.50 14.03
N LYS A 546 -4.75 -0.93 14.62
CA LYS A 546 -4.67 0.05 15.72
C LYS A 546 -3.83 -0.45 16.88
N SER A 547 -4.11 -1.68 17.33
CA SER A 547 -3.43 -2.26 18.48
C SER A 547 -1.94 -2.49 18.19
N LEU A 548 -1.60 -3.10 17.07
CA LEU A 548 -0.20 -3.40 16.72
C LEU A 548 0.61 -2.11 16.58
N VAL A 549 0.08 -1.12 15.84
CA VAL A 549 0.74 0.18 15.65
C VAL A 549 0.92 0.88 16.99
N LYS A 550 -0.12 0.95 17.82
CA LYS A 550 -0.07 1.60 19.13
C LYS A 550 1.04 1.05 20.01
N TYR A 551 1.14 -0.28 20.14
CA TYR A 551 2.16 -0.89 21.00
C TYR A 551 3.55 -0.75 20.38
N THR A 552 3.69 -0.85 19.06
CA THR A 552 4.97 -0.65 18.38
C THR A 552 5.47 0.80 18.55
N LEU A 553 4.58 1.78 18.35
CA LEU A 553 4.90 3.20 18.53
C LEU A 553 5.20 3.55 19.99
N LYS A 554 4.54 2.90 20.95
CA LYS A 554 4.81 3.13 22.38
C LYS A 554 6.28 2.82 22.73
N GLU A 555 6.85 1.75 22.17
CA GLU A 555 8.26 1.41 22.38
C GLU A 555 9.20 2.43 21.73
N ARG A 556 8.81 3.03 20.59
CA ARG A 556 9.63 4.02 19.89
C ARG A 556 9.51 5.44 20.46
N LEU A 557 8.32 5.81 20.96
CA LEU A 557 7.94 7.16 21.39
C LEU A 557 8.00 7.34 22.92
N GLY A 558 9.15 7.03 23.52
CA GLY A 558 9.38 7.18 24.96
C GLY A 558 9.44 8.63 25.48
N ASP A 559 9.66 8.80 26.79
CA ASP A 559 9.57 10.08 27.51
C ASP A 559 10.58 11.18 27.07
N GLY A 560 11.58 10.83 26.26
CA GLY A 560 12.60 11.76 25.76
C GLY A 560 12.45 12.20 24.30
N VAL A 561 11.45 11.70 23.57
CA VAL A 561 11.23 12.00 22.15
C VAL A 561 10.44 13.30 22.00
N LYS A 562 11.01 14.30 21.31
CA LYS A 562 10.34 15.58 21.03
C LYS A 562 9.31 15.43 19.92
N ALA A 563 8.43 16.42 19.78
CA ALA A 563 7.46 16.47 18.69
C ALA A 563 8.16 16.39 17.33
N ASP A 564 9.18 17.23 17.07
CA ASP A 564 9.83 17.29 15.76
C ASP A 564 10.58 15.98 15.41
N ASP A 565 11.08 15.24 16.40
CA ASP A 565 11.75 13.94 16.18
C ASP A 565 10.81 12.90 15.53
N ILE A 566 9.48 13.06 15.71
CA ILE A 566 8.46 12.18 15.10
C ILE A 566 8.44 12.32 13.59
N LEU A 567 8.64 13.55 13.10
CA LEU A 567 8.60 13.87 11.67
C LEU A 567 9.79 13.28 10.92
N ASP A 568 10.82 12.85 11.63
CA ASP A 568 11.96 12.15 11.05
C ASP A 568 11.79 10.64 11.05
N LEU A 569 10.77 10.03 11.67
CA LEU A 569 10.70 8.56 11.78
C LEU A 569 10.44 7.86 10.43
N THR A 570 11.10 6.75 10.16
CA THR A 570 10.86 5.96 8.93
C THR A 570 10.14 4.65 9.24
N ILE A 571 9.01 4.41 8.57
CA ILE A 571 8.13 3.27 8.78
C ILE A 571 8.05 2.44 7.51
N CYS A 572 8.35 1.15 7.60
CA CYS A 572 8.28 0.23 6.46
C CYS A 572 7.28 -0.90 6.66
N GLU A 573 6.51 -1.21 5.62
CA GLU A 573 5.65 -2.39 5.56
C GLU A 573 6.09 -3.33 4.41
N PRO A 574 6.71 -4.51 4.68
CA PRO A 574 7.35 -5.34 3.65
C PRO A 574 6.37 -6.26 2.88
N ALA A 575 5.09 -6.24 3.21
CA ALA A 575 4.01 -6.94 2.52
C ALA A 575 2.72 -6.14 2.73
N MET A 576 2.65 -4.96 2.11
CA MET A 576 1.75 -3.90 2.56
C MET A 576 0.28 -4.04 2.19
N GLY A 577 -0.06 -4.84 1.18
CA GLY A 577 -1.44 -4.94 0.71
C GLY A 577 -2.03 -3.56 0.42
N SER A 578 -3.13 -3.21 1.10
CA SER A 578 -3.82 -1.92 0.98
C SER A 578 -3.26 -0.79 1.87
N ALA A 579 -2.08 -0.99 2.47
CA ALA A 579 -1.38 -0.07 3.37
C ALA A 579 -2.16 0.25 4.67
N ALA A 580 -2.88 -0.74 5.22
CA ALA A 580 -3.68 -0.55 6.43
C ALA A 580 -2.82 -0.20 7.66
N PHE A 581 -1.62 -0.79 7.81
CA PHE A 581 -0.72 -0.45 8.92
C PHE A 581 -0.03 0.90 8.70
N LEU A 582 0.40 1.22 7.48
CA LEU A 582 0.97 2.52 7.17
C LEU A 582 -0.05 3.66 7.42
N ASN A 583 -1.30 3.50 6.99
CA ASN A 583 -2.36 4.47 7.27
C ASN A 583 -2.56 4.71 8.77
N GLU A 584 -2.62 3.63 9.53
CA GLU A 584 -2.79 3.71 10.98
C GLU A 584 -1.56 4.33 11.66
N ALA A 585 -0.36 4.05 11.17
CA ALA A 585 0.87 4.69 11.64
C ALA A 585 0.87 6.19 11.35
N VAL A 586 0.46 6.62 10.15
CA VAL A 586 0.27 8.04 9.79
C VAL A 586 -0.70 8.72 10.77
N ASN A 587 -1.84 8.08 11.07
CA ASN A 587 -2.83 8.62 12.01
C ASN A 587 -2.23 8.84 13.41
N GLN A 588 -1.65 7.79 13.99
CA GLN A 588 -1.15 7.85 15.35
C GLN A 588 0.08 8.74 15.49
N LEU A 589 0.98 8.77 14.50
CA LEU A 589 2.12 9.68 14.52
C LEU A 589 1.71 11.15 14.38
N ALA A 590 0.72 11.46 13.52
CA ALA A 590 0.22 12.82 13.37
C ALA A 590 -0.44 13.33 14.65
N GLU A 591 -1.27 12.50 15.29
CA GLU A 591 -1.87 12.80 16.60
C GLU A 591 -0.79 12.98 17.68
N ALA A 592 0.21 12.10 17.69
CA ALA A 592 1.33 12.15 18.64
C ALA A 592 2.19 13.40 18.47
N TYR A 593 2.43 13.84 17.23
CA TYR A 593 3.13 15.09 16.91
C TYR A 593 2.37 16.29 17.47
N LEU A 594 1.10 16.48 17.09
CA LEU A 594 0.31 17.64 17.52
C LEU A 594 0.12 17.69 19.03
N THR A 595 -0.08 16.52 19.66
CA THR A 595 -0.21 16.43 21.13
C THR A 595 1.06 16.91 21.82
N ARG A 596 2.22 16.39 21.41
CA ARG A 596 3.51 16.80 21.99
C ARG A 596 3.84 18.25 21.67
N LYS A 597 3.61 18.71 20.45
CA LYS A 597 3.94 20.08 20.04
C LYS A 597 3.15 21.11 20.84
N GLN A 598 1.87 20.86 21.10
CA GLN A 598 1.04 21.74 21.94
C GLN A 598 1.56 21.77 23.39
N GLN A 599 2.00 20.63 23.92
CA GLN A 599 2.61 20.56 25.26
C GLN A 599 3.96 21.29 25.34
N GLU A 600 4.80 21.17 24.32
CA GLU A 600 6.11 21.83 24.24
C GLU A 600 5.98 23.36 24.13
N GLN A 601 5.02 23.85 23.35
CA GLN A 601 4.76 25.30 23.16
C GLN A 601 3.93 25.91 24.31
N GLY A 602 3.18 25.07 25.04
CA GLY A 602 2.19 25.55 26.02
C GLY A 602 1.01 26.29 25.37
N GLU A 603 0.77 26.08 24.07
CA GLU A 603 -0.28 26.70 23.27
C GLU A 603 -1.18 25.62 22.67
N ARG A 604 -2.49 25.87 22.64
CA ARG A 604 -3.50 24.94 22.11
C ARG A 604 -3.92 25.36 20.71
N ILE A 605 -4.08 24.39 19.82
CA ILE A 605 -4.69 24.61 18.51
C ILE A 605 -6.20 24.85 18.72
N PRO A 606 -6.78 25.95 18.19
CA PRO A 606 -8.22 26.18 18.22
C PRO A 606 -8.98 24.97 17.67
N HIS A 607 -10.13 24.64 18.27
CA HIS A 607 -10.90 23.44 17.91
C HIS A 607 -11.27 23.39 16.43
N GLU A 608 -11.64 24.53 15.85
CA GLU A 608 -11.98 24.69 14.43
C GLU A 608 -10.80 24.44 13.48
N ASP A 609 -9.56 24.62 13.96
CA ASP A 609 -8.34 24.48 13.17
C ASP A 609 -7.68 23.11 13.33
N TYR A 610 -7.95 22.37 14.43
CA TYR A 610 -7.26 21.13 14.77
C TYR A 610 -7.31 20.09 13.63
N GLN A 611 -8.47 19.89 13.02
CA GLN A 611 -8.61 18.93 11.92
C GLN A 611 -7.77 19.32 10.70
N ARG A 612 -7.72 20.61 10.37
CA ARG A 612 -6.91 21.10 9.25
C ARG A 612 -5.43 20.86 9.50
N GLU A 613 -4.95 21.18 10.71
CA GLU A 613 -3.55 20.96 11.09
C GLU A 613 -3.21 19.46 11.17
N LEU A 614 -4.14 18.62 11.66
CA LEU A 614 -3.97 17.17 11.67
C LEU A 614 -3.77 16.63 10.25
N GLN A 615 -4.59 17.05 9.29
CA GLN A 615 -4.44 16.62 7.90
C GLN A 615 -3.13 17.09 7.28
N ARG A 616 -2.65 18.29 7.61
CA ARG A 616 -1.33 18.77 7.13
C ARG A 616 -0.18 17.91 7.65
N VAL A 617 -0.22 17.54 8.93
CA VAL A 617 0.79 16.65 9.51
C VAL A 617 0.70 15.25 8.90
N LYS A 618 -0.50 14.72 8.66
CA LYS A 618 -0.67 13.44 7.94
C LYS A 618 -0.08 13.50 6.53
N MET A 619 -0.31 14.58 5.80
CA MET A 619 0.26 14.83 4.46
C MET A 619 1.78 14.76 4.48
N HIS A 620 2.41 15.47 5.42
CA HIS A 620 3.85 15.42 5.61
C HIS A 620 4.34 14.00 5.91
N ILE A 621 3.71 13.32 6.86
CA ILE A 621 4.12 11.96 7.28
C ILE A 621 3.93 10.95 6.14
N ALA A 622 2.85 11.05 5.37
CA ALA A 622 2.62 10.20 4.21
C ALA A 622 3.67 10.43 3.11
N ASP A 623 4.12 11.66 2.89
CA ASP A 623 5.08 11.97 1.81
C ASP A 623 6.52 11.57 2.19
N HIS A 624 6.91 11.68 3.47
CA HIS A 624 8.32 11.53 3.90
C HIS A 624 8.63 10.23 4.67
N ASN A 625 7.65 9.69 5.41
CA ASN A 625 7.94 8.74 6.49
C ASN A 625 7.52 7.29 6.17
N VAL A 626 6.60 7.07 5.24
CA VAL A 626 6.04 5.73 4.97
C VAL A 626 6.68 5.07 3.75
N TYR A 627 7.01 3.79 3.89
CA TYR A 627 7.70 2.98 2.90
C TYR A 627 7.03 1.61 2.83
N GLY A 628 7.02 0.99 1.65
CA GLY A 628 6.27 -0.26 1.49
C GLY A 628 6.68 -1.07 0.27
N VAL A 629 6.51 -2.38 0.39
CA VAL A 629 6.76 -3.32 -0.70
C VAL A 629 5.60 -4.29 -0.77
N ASP A 630 5.10 -4.54 -1.99
CA ASP A 630 4.14 -5.62 -2.23
C ASP A 630 4.48 -6.38 -3.50
N LEU A 631 4.22 -7.68 -3.51
CA LEU A 631 4.44 -8.52 -4.69
C LEU A 631 3.45 -8.17 -5.80
N ASN A 632 2.21 -7.79 -5.46
CA ASN A 632 1.16 -7.48 -6.40
C ASN A 632 1.16 -5.99 -6.78
N PRO A 633 1.38 -5.61 -8.06
CA PRO A 633 1.39 -4.22 -8.48
C PRO A 633 0.05 -3.51 -8.23
N ILE A 634 -1.08 -4.23 -8.27
CA ILE A 634 -2.39 -3.64 -7.98
C ILE A 634 -2.47 -3.25 -6.50
N ALA A 635 -1.87 -4.04 -5.59
CA ALA A 635 -1.80 -3.69 -4.18
C ALA A 635 -0.98 -2.41 -3.94
N VAL A 636 0.12 -2.23 -4.71
CA VAL A 636 0.91 -1.00 -4.65
C VAL A 636 0.10 0.23 -5.06
N GLU A 637 -0.61 0.16 -6.20
CA GLU A 637 -1.49 1.25 -6.62
C GLU A 637 -2.61 1.53 -5.60
N LEU A 638 -3.11 0.48 -4.94
CA LEU A 638 -4.11 0.61 -3.88
C LEU A 638 -3.57 1.26 -2.62
N ALA A 639 -2.37 0.88 -2.20
CA ALA A 639 -1.67 1.50 -1.09
C ALA A 639 -1.48 3.00 -1.34
N GLU A 640 -1.07 3.40 -2.55
CA GLU A 640 -0.93 4.81 -2.95
C GLU A 640 -2.25 5.58 -2.79
N VAL A 641 -3.35 5.06 -3.36
CA VAL A 641 -4.68 5.69 -3.26
C VAL A 641 -5.18 5.75 -1.81
N SER A 642 -4.96 4.68 -1.05
CA SER A 642 -5.38 4.56 0.35
C SER A 642 -4.66 5.56 1.25
N LEU A 643 -3.33 5.65 1.16
CA LEU A 643 -2.51 6.62 1.90
C LEU A 643 -2.87 8.05 1.54
N TRP A 644 -3.05 8.29 0.23
CA TRP A 644 -3.48 9.59 -0.25
C TRP A 644 -4.82 10.01 0.35
N LEU A 645 -5.85 9.16 0.30
CA LEU A 645 -7.17 9.44 0.88
C LEU A 645 -7.11 9.73 2.39
N ASN A 646 -6.20 9.09 3.12
CA ASN A 646 -6.02 9.30 4.55
C ASN A 646 -5.33 10.63 4.89
N ALA A 647 -4.47 11.12 4.01
CA ALA A 647 -3.63 12.29 4.22
C ALA A 647 -4.17 13.57 3.56
N LEU A 648 -5.35 13.51 2.95
CA LEU A 648 -6.00 14.63 2.27
C LEU A 648 -6.17 15.84 3.21
N SER A 649 -5.38 16.88 2.95
CA SER A 649 -5.59 18.24 3.47
C SER A 649 -6.10 19.12 2.33
N GLY A 650 -6.94 20.13 2.60
CA GLY A 650 -7.70 20.93 1.61
C GLY A 650 -6.93 21.70 0.53
N GLY A 651 -5.67 21.36 0.26
CA GLY A 651 -4.96 21.66 -0.98
C GLY A 651 -5.09 20.50 -1.99
N HIS A 652 -5.09 20.82 -3.29
CA HIS A 652 -5.26 19.83 -4.36
C HIS A 652 -3.96 19.06 -4.68
N ASN A 653 -3.07 18.98 -3.70
CA ASN A 653 -1.76 18.34 -3.79
C ASN A 653 -1.89 16.93 -3.22
N VAL A 654 -1.16 15.98 -3.79
CA VAL A 654 -1.18 14.57 -3.36
C VAL A 654 0.23 14.11 -3.00
N PRO A 655 0.41 13.24 -1.98
CA PRO A 655 1.71 12.67 -1.70
C PRO A 655 2.17 11.84 -2.89
N TRP A 656 3.48 11.85 -3.17
CA TRP A 656 4.05 11.07 -4.26
C TRP A 656 4.94 9.97 -3.72
N PHE A 657 4.59 8.73 -4.04
CA PHE A 657 5.14 7.54 -3.39
C PHE A 657 6.22 6.82 -4.21
N GLY A 658 6.72 7.42 -5.29
CA GLY A 658 7.56 6.70 -6.25
C GLY A 658 8.83 6.10 -5.64
N TYR A 659 9.53 6.77 -4.73
CA TYR A 659 10.73 6.22 -4.06
C TYR A 659 10.42 5.52 -2.73
N GLN A 660 9.15 5.39 -2.36
CA GLN A 660 8.69 4.91 -1.07
C GLN A 660 8.02 3.54 -1.21
N LEU A 661 7.16 3.40 -2.22
CA LEU A 661 6.37 2.19 -2.47
C LEU A 661 6.89 1.47 -3.72
N PHE A 662 7.13 0.16 -3.59
CA PHE A 662 7.69 -0.66 -4.66
C PHE A 662 6.90 -1.94 -4.89
N THR A 663 6.80 -2.33 -6.17
CA THR A 663 6.39 -3.68 -6.55
C THR A 663 7.60 -4.62 -6.48
N GLY A 664 7.55 -5.65 -5.64
CA GLY A 664 8.68 -6.55 -5.43
C GLY A 664 8.40 -7.72 -4.48
N ASN A 665 9.14 -8.82 -4.65
CA ASN A 665 9.20 -9.92 -3.71
C ASN A 665 10.16 -9.58 -2.57
N SER A 666 9.62 -9.07 -1.46
CA SER A 666 10.37 -8.61 -0.29
C SER A 666 11.27 -9.68 0.36
N LEU A 667 11.06 -10.96 0.09
CA LEU A 667 11.86 -12.05 0.64
C LEU A 667 12.99 -12.51 -0.28
N ILE A 668 12.89 -12.26 -1.59
CA ILE A 668 13.81 -12.83 -2.60
C ILE A 668 14.60 -11.71 -3.28
N GLY A 669 15.90 -11.68 -3.00
CA GLY A 669 16.82 -10.71 -3.55
C GLY A 669 18.22 -10.81 -2.93
N ALA A 670 19.22 -10.36 -3.68
CA ALA A 670 20.59 -10.20 -3.19
C ALA A 670 20.71 -9.10 -2.11
N ARG A 671 21.85 -9.11 -1.40
CA ARG A 671 22.09 -8.36 -0.14
C ARG A 671 23.54 -7.87 -0.07
N ARG A 672 23.84 -6.88 0.78
CA ARG A 672 25.22 -6.44 1.03
C ARG A 672 25.89 -7.34 2.06
N GLU A 673 26.14 -8.57 1.64
CA GLU A 673 26.82 -9.57 2.44
C GLU A 673 28.01 -10.14 1.65
N VAL A 674 29.08 -10.47 2.35
CA VAL A 674 30.36 -10.83 1.76
C VAL A 674 30.96 -12.08 2.39
N TYR A 675 31.78 -12.78 1.61
CA TYR A 675 32.66 -13.83 2.11
C TYR A 675 34.12 -13.40 2.00
N PRO A 676 34.95 -13.68 3.01
CA PRO A 676 36.38 -13.49 2.88
C PRO A 676 36.95 -14.51 1.89
N LYS A 677 37.96 -14.10 1.12
CA LYS A 677 38.71 -14.94 0.16
C LYS A 677 39.09 -16.32 0.72
N ILE A 678 39.43 -16.39 2.01
CA ILE A 678 39.83 -17.65 2.64
C ILE A 678 38.70 -18.68 2.66
N ALA A 679 37.44 -18.24 2.77
CA ALA A 679 36.25 -19.10 2.78
C ALA A 679 35.92 -19.67 1.39
N LEU A 680 36.46 -19.08 0.32
CA LEU A 680 36.22 -19.53 -1.06
C LEU A 680 37.00 -20.81 -1.41
N LYS A 681 37.94 -21.21 -0.56
CA LYS A 681 38.63 -22.50 -0.63
C LYS A 681 37.95 -23.50 0.31
N LYS A 682 37.96 -24.79 -0.07
CA LYS A 682 37.35 -25.86 0.73
C LYS A 682 37.96 -25.91 2.14
N GLN A 683 37.13 -25.67 3.15
CA GLN A 683 37.48 -25.76 4.56
C GLN A 683 37.34 -27.18 5.08
N ALA A 684 38.23 -27.60 5.98
CA ALA A 684 38.31 -28.99 6.46
C ALA A 684 37.08 -29.45 7.26
N LYS A 685 36.38 -28.53 7.94
CA LYS A 685 35.18 -28.83 8.77
C LYS A 685 33.90 -28.19 8.24
N GLU A 686 34.00 -26.98 7.68
CA GLU A 686 32.85 -26.16 7.27
C GLU A 686 32.47 -26.36 5.79
N GLY A 687 33.29 -27.11 5.03
CA GLY A 687 33.04 -27.35 3.61
C GLY A 687 33.31 -26.11 2.76
N TYR A 688 32.42 -25.80 1.83
CA TYR A 688 32.53 -24.61 0.95
C TYR A 688 31.77 -23.41 1.54
N TRP A 689 32.02 -22.21 1.00
CA TRP A 689 31.43 -20.95 1.50
C TRP A 689 29.91 -21.02 1.62
N TYR A 690 29.21 -21.62 0.66
CA TYR A 690 27.74 -21.70 0.61
C TYR A 690 27.09 -22.52 1.76
N ASN A 691 27.89 -23.24 2.56
CA ASN A 691 27.39 -23.92 3.77
C ASN A 691 27.35 -23.01 5.01
N ASN A 692 27.92 -21.82 4.91
CA ASN A 692 28.10 -20.86 5.99
C ASN A 692 27.32 -19.58 5.69
N ALA A 693 26.99 -18.81 6.73
CA ALA A 693 26.35 -17.51 6.56
C ALA A 693 27.39 -16.48 6.07
N PRO A 694 27.07 -15.63 5.07
CA PRO A 694 27.93 -14.53 4.70
C PRO A 694 27.94 -13.46 5.79
N ARG A 695 29.00 -12.65 5.83
CA ARG A 695 29.12 -11.52 6.74
C ARG A 695 28.38 -10.32 6.18
N ARG A 696 27.41 -9.78 6.92
CA ARG A 696 26.72 -8.54 6.54
C ARG A 696 27.63 -7.33 6.69
N LEU A 697 27.59 -6.42 5.71
CA LEU A 697 28.27 -5.13 5.79
C LEU A 697 27.39 -4.10 6.52
N PRO A 698 27.97 -3.23 7.37
CA PRO A 698 27.21 -2.16 8.01
C PRO A 698 26.59 -1.20 6.96
N PRO A 699 25.34 -0.76 7.13
CA PRO A 699 24.65 0.11 6.17
C PRO A 699 25.38 1.43 5.86
N GLU A 700 26.00 2.06 6.85
CA GLU A 700 26.76 3.32 6.75
C GLU A 700 27.92 3.25 5.74
N THR A 701 28.38 2.03 5.43
CA THR A 701 29.45 1.80 4.45
C THR A 701 28.99 1.96 3.00
N LEU A 702 27.70 2.22 2.75
CA LEU A 702 27.15 2.54 1.42
C LEU A 702 27.79 3.80 0.83
N LEU A 703 27.92 4.86 1.64
CA LEU A 703 28.55 6.12 1.23
C LEU A 703 30.07 6.06 1.39
N ASN A 704 30.55 5.35 2.42
CA ASN A 704 31.97 5.19 2.70
C ASN A 704 32.35 3.71 2.84
N PRO A 705 32.69 3.01 1.74
CA PRO A 705 33.02 1.59 1.77
C PRO A 705 34.23 1.23 2.65
N ALA A 706 35.12 2.20 2.91
CA ALA A 706 36.29 2.06 3.78
C ALA A 706 36.00 2.39 5.26
N GLY A 707 34.73 2.61 5.63
CA GLY A 707 34.29 2.83 7.00
C GLY A 707 34.50 1.61 7.91
N GLU A 708 34.28 1.80 9.20
CA GLU A 708 34.40 0.73 10.19
C GLU A 708 33.49 -0.47 9.83
N GLY A 709 34.02 -1.69 9.90
CA GLY A 709 33.30 -2.91 9.51
C GLY A 709 33.02 -3.05 8.00
N GLY A 710 33.49 -2.12 7.17
CA GLY A 710 33.36 -2.11 5.71
C GLY A 710 33.98 -3.31 5.01
N ARG A 711 33.87 -3.31 3.68
CA ARG A 711 34.38 -4.41 2.86
C ARG A 711 35.91 -4.31 2.76
N SER A 712 36.61 -5.40 3.07
CA SER A 712 38.04 -5.51 2.79
C SER A 712 38.28 -5.85 1.32
N GLU A 713 39.46 -5.54 0.76
CA GLU A 713 39.82 -5.90 -0.63
C GLU A 713 39.71 -7.41 -0.91
N ASN A 714 39.86 -8.24 0.12
CA ASN A 714 39.75 -9.70 0.06
C ASN A 714 38.31 -10.23 0.24
N ASP A 715 37.34 -9.37 0.50
CA ASP A 715 35.95 -9.78 0.68
C ASP A 715 35.19 -9.72 -0.66
N ILE A 716 34.45 -10.77 -0.96
CA ILE A 716 33.67 -10.92 -2.20
C ILE A 716 32.19 -10.89 -1.88
N TYR A 717 31.41 -10.10 -2.63
CA TYR A 717 29.95 -10.08 -2.52
C TYR A 717 29.33 -11.46 -2.82
N HIS A 718 28.38 -11.89 -1.99
CA HIS A 718 27.78 -13.22 -2.10
C HIS A 718 27.06 -13.45 -3.43
N PHE A 719 26.44 -12.41 -4.00
CA PHE A 719 25.72 -12.51 -5.27
C PHE A 719 26.64 -12.59 -6.50
N LEU A 720 27.97 -12.52 -6.28
CA LEU A 720 28.98 -12.83 -7.29
C LEU A 720 29.47 -14.27 -7.16
N LEU A 721 28.91 -15.07 -6.24
CA LEU A 721 29.34 -16.44 -5.95
C LEU A 721 28.25 -17.48 -6.27
N PRO A 722 28.65 -18.68 -6.74
CA PRO A 722 27.71 -19.71 -7.12
C PRO A 722 27.17 -20.45 -5.88
N ASP A 723 25.98 -21.02 -6.00
CA ASP A 723 25.32 -21.81 -4.95
C ASP A 723 24.70 -23.10 -5.51
N PRO A 724 24.85 -24.26 -4.83
CA PRO A 724 24.28 -25.53 -5.30
C PRO A 724 22.74 -25.58 -5.34
N GLY A 725 22.07 -24.66 -4.63
CA GLY A 725 20.62 -24.46 -4.64
C GLY A 725 20.09 -23.83 -5.94
N MET A 726 20.93 -23.17 -6.73
CA MET A 726 20.55 -22.63 -8.05
C MET A 726 20.06 -23.74 -8.98
N ALA A 727 19.03 -23.51 -9.80
CA ALA A 727 18.36 -24.53 -10.61
C ALA A 727 18.00 -25.80 -9.79
N GLY A 728 17.42 -25.59 -8.61
CA GLY A 728 17.21 -26.58 -7.53
C GLY A 728 16.01 -27.51 -7.68
N TYR A 729 15.92 -28.28 -8.77
CA TYR A 729 14.76 -29.15 -9.03
C TYR A 729 14.81 -30.51 -8.33
N ASN A 730 13.71 -30.91 -7.66
CA ASN A 730 13.60 -32.20 -6.95
C ASN A 730 12.36 -33.02 -7.33
N ASP A 731 11.40 -32.44 -8.06
CA ASP A 731 10.17 -33.12 -8.45
C ASP A 731 10.40 -34.38 -9.29
N LYS A 732 9.73 -35.48 -8.90
CA LYS A 732 9.90 -36.80 -9.53
C LYS A 732 9.28 -36.86 -10.91
N VAL A 733 8.16 -36.18 -11.12
CA VAL A 733 7.42 -36.16 -12.39
C VAL A 733 8.22 -35.37 -13.42
N ALA A 734 8.67 -34.17 -13.07
CA ALA A 734 9.51 -33.35 -13.91
C ALA A 734 10.75 -34.11 -14.38
N LYS A 735 11.38 -34.88 -13.47
CA LYS A 735 12.52 -35.73 -13.79
C LYS A 735 12.20 -36.86 -14.76
N GLN A 736 11.00 -37.44 -14.69
CA GLN A 736 10.53 -38.45 -15.65
C GLN A 736 10.26 -37.82 -17.02
N LEU A 737 9.70 -36.61 -17.06
CA LEU A 737 9.37 -35.90 -18.30
C LEU A 737 10.59 -35.29 -19.00
N ARG A 738 11.65 -34.93 -18.26
CA ARG A 738 12.86 -34.25 -18.76
C ARG A 738 14.15 -34.79 -18.09
N PRO A 739 14.49 -36.09 -18.25
CA PRO A 739 15.65 -36.68 -17.58
C PRO A 739 16.99 -36.05 -18.01
N ASP A 740 17.11 -35.66 -19.28
CA ASP A 740 18.34 -35.04 -19.81
C ASP A 740 18.60 -33.66 -19.21
N ALA A 741 17.54 -32.87 -18.99
CA ALA A 741 17.64 -31.55 -18.34
C ALA A 741 18.16 -31.69 -16.90
N PHE A 742 17.63 -32.64 -16.13
CA PHE A 742 18.11 -32.94 -14.77
C PHE A 742 19.57 -33.39 -14.74
N LYS A 743 20.00 -34.17 -15.74
CA LYS A 743 21.40 -34.58 -15.88
C LYS A 743 22.30 -33.39 -16.18
N LYS A 744 21.94 -32.55 -17.16
CA LYS A 744 22.68 -31.32 -17.49
C LYS A 744 22.80 -30.37 -16.31
N ILE A 745 21.70 -30.12 -15.59
CA ILE A 745 21.71 -29.29 -14.38
C ILE A 745 22.66 -29.86 -13.33
N LYS A 746 22.64 -31.17 -13.11
CA LYS A 746 23.54 -31.83 -12.13
C LYS A 746 25.01 -31.64 -12.51
N ASP A 747 25.34 -31.85 -13.79
CA ASP A 747 26.71 -31.71 -14.29
C ASP A 747 27.15 -30.24 -14.26
N TRP A 748 26.27 -29.31 -14.64
CA TRP A 748 26.46 -27.87 -14.54
C TRP A 748 26.73 -27.44 -13.10
N LYS A 749 25.89 -27.81 -12.13
CA LYS A 749 26.10 -27.48 -10.71
C LYS A 749 27.46 -27.94 -10.20
N LYS A 750 27.88 -29.14 -10.59
CA LYS A 750 29.17 -29.70 -10.17
C LYS A 750 30.34 -28.87 -10.69
N ALA A 751 30.29 -28.43 -11.95
CA ALA A 751 31.31 -27.57 -12.54
C ALA A 751 31.23 -26.13 -11.99
N PHE A 752 30.02 -25.56 -11.94
CA PHE A 752 29.75 -24.19 -11.53
C PHE A 752 30.06 -23.93 -10.05
N CYS A 753 29.91 -24.93 -9.17
CA CYS A 753 30.25 -24.86 -7.73
C CYS A 753 31.60 -25.49 -7.38
N ALA A 754 32.45 -25.82 -8.35
CA ALA A 754 33.83 -26.26 -8.09
C ALA A 754 34.64 -25.19 -7.32
N PRO A 755 35.76 -25.54 -6.66
CA PRO A 755 36.64 -24.54 -6.05
C PRO A 755 37.04 -23.44 -7.05
N LEU A 756 37.16 -22.20 -6.56
CA LEU A 756 37.60 -21.06 -7.36
C LEU A 756 39.13 -21.02 -7.42
N ASP A 757 39.68 -20.71 -8.59
CA ASP A 757 41.11 -20.47 -8.76
C ASP A 757 41.52 -19.02 -8.40
N GLU A 758 42.82 -18.75 -8.44
CA GLU A 758 43.36 -17.46 -8.01
C GLU A 758 43.04 -16.32 -8.99
N GLN A 759 42.90 -16.59 -10.30
CA GLN A 759 42.53 -15.60 -11.31
C GLN A 759 41.04 -15.26 -11.23
N GLU A 760 40.19 -16.27 -11.02
CA GLU A 760 38.77 -16.10 -10.76
C GLU A 760 38.55 -15.25 -9.50
N ILE A 761 39.30 -15.51 -8.43
CA ILE A 761 39.23 -14.71 -7.21
C ILE A 761 39.64 -13.25 -7.48
N GLN A 762 40.74 -13.00 -8.21
CA GLN A 762 41.15 -11.63 -8.56
C GLN A 762 40.07 -10.89 -9.37
N THR A 763 39.43 -11.59 -10.31
CA THR A 763 38.31 -11.05 -11.08
C THR A 763 37.15 -10.68 -10.16
N LEU A 764 36.77 -11.56 -9.24
CA LEU A 764 35.71 -11.31 -8.25
C LEU A 764 36.04 -10.13 -7.32
N GLN A 765 37.31 -9.92 -6.96
CA GLN A 765 37.75 -8.75 -6.19
C GLN A 765 37.51 -7.47 -6.98
N SER A 766 37.92 -7.44 -8.25
CA SER A 766 37.69 -6.29 -9.14
C SER A 766 36.19 -6.01 -9.36
N LEU A 767 35.37 -7.05 -9.53
CA LEU A 767 33.92 -6.92 -9.60
C LEU A 767 33.33 -6.36 -8.30
N SER A 768 33.85 -6.78 -7.14
CA SER A 768 33.42 -6.27 -5.84
C SER A 768 33.77 -4.79 -5.65
N ASP A 769 34.93 -4.34 -6.13
CA ASP A 769 35.29 -2.91 -6.15
C ASP A 769 34.34 -2.11 -7.04
N ALA A 770 33.93 -2.68 -8.18
CA ALA A 770 32.96 -2.07 -9.08
C ALA A 770 31.58 -1.93 -8.43
N VAL A 771 31.13 -2.96 -7.70
CA VAL A 771 29.89 -2.94 -6.91
C VAL A 771 29.92 -1.79 -5.90
N ASP A 772 31.00 -1.63 -5.13
CA ASP A 772 31.12 -0.55 -4.14
C ASP A 772 31.03 0.85 -4.77
N ARG A 773 31.67 1.05 -5.93
CA ARG A 773 31.58 2.33 -6.67
C ARG A 773 30.16 2.61 -7.13
N LEU A 774 29.53 1.65 -7.82
CA LEU A 774 28.18 1.81 -8.36
C LEU A 774 27.15 2.04 -7.26
N TRP A 775 27.31 1.39 -6.09
CA TRP A 775 26.37 1.56 -4.99
C TRP A 775 26.47 2.94 -4.38
N ARG A 776 27.70 3.46 -4.21
CA ARG A 776 27.96 4.82 -3.72
C ARG A 776 27.34 5.85 -4.65
N ASP A 777 27.59 5.74 -5.95
CA ASP A 777 27.03 6.63 -6.97
C ASP A 777 25.50 6.59 -6.96
N HIS A 778 24.92 5.39 -6.92
CA HIS A 778 23.47 5.20 -6.82
C HIS A 778 22.88 5.84 -5.55
N THR A 779 23.52 5.64 -4.41
CA THR A 779 23.06 6.16 -3.11
C THR A 779 23.03 7.69 -3.13
N GLN A 780 24.07 8.33 -3.67
CA GLN A 780 24.12 9.78 -3.83
C GLN A 780 23.05 10.30 -4.80
N MET A 781 22.83 9.61 -5.92
CA MET A 781 21.76 9.95 -6.86
C MET A 781 20.38 9.85 -6.19
N LEU A 782 20.14 8.80 -5.41
CA LEU A 782 18.86 8.58 -4.70
C LEU A 782 18.59 9.66 -3.66
N GLN A 783 19.60 10.07 -2.88
CA GLN A 783 19.48 11.20 -1.95
C GLN A 783 19.12 12.50 -2.67
N GLN A 784 19.80 12.82 -3.76
CA GLN A 784 19.51 14.02 -4.55
C GLN A 784 18.12 13.99 -5.18
N HIS A 785 17.65 12.81 -5.57
CA HIS A 785 16.33 12.62 -6.14
C HIS A 785 15.23 12.82 -5.09
N ARG A 786 15.36 12.23 -3.90
CA ARG A 786 14.39 12.43 -2.81
C ARG A 786 14.26 13.89 -2.43
N LEU A 787 15.37 14.59 -2.23
CA LEU A 787 15.39 16.03 -1.92
C LEU A 787 14.68 16.90 -2.98
N ARG A 788 14.55 16.41 -4.22
CA ARG A 788 13.87 17.12 -5.32
C ARG A 788 12.41 16.73 -5.50
N THR A 789 11.96 15.65 -4.86
CA THR A 789 10.60 15.12 -4.99
C THR A 789 9.79 15.18 -3.70
N GLU A 790 10.44 15.31 -2.55
CA GLU A 790 9.81 15.55 -1.25
C GLU A 790 9.32 17.00 -1.18
N ASP A 791 8.03 17.19 -0.91
CA ASP A 791 7.43 18.51 -0.84
C ASP A 791 7.52 19.09 0.57
N THR A 792 7.55 20.42 0.70
CA THR A 792 7.62 21.07 2.02
C THR A 792 6.25 21.54 2.46
N TYR A 793 5.84 21.16 3.67
CA TYR A 793 4.53 21.48 4.24
C TYR A 793 4.69 22.40 5.46
N PRO A 794 3.93 23.52 5.56
CA PRO A 794 3.95 24.37 6.75
C PRO A 794 3.20 23.67 7.90
N LEU A 795 3.95 23.18 8.90
CA LEU A 795 3.40 22.47 10.05
C LEU A 795 3.22 23.38 11.26
N TRP A 796 2.16 23.16 12.02
CA TRP A 796 1.89 23.91 13.24
C TRP A 796 3.05 23.78 14.25
N GLY A 797 3.49 24.91 14.79
CA GLY A 797 4.57 24.99 15.79
C GLY A 797 6.00 24.96 15.21
N GLN A 798 6.19 24.92 13.88
CA GLN A 798 7.50 25.07 13.23
C GLN A 798 7.75 26.52 12.76
N GLU A 799 9.02 26.86 12.51
CA GLU A 799 9.36 28.11 11.81
C GLU A 799 8.70 28.13 10.43
N GLN A 800 8.28 29.30 9.95
CA GLN A 800 7.61 29.44 8.66
C GLN A 800 8.51 28.99 7.52
N LEU A 801 8.30 27.75 7.07
CA LEU A 801 8.83 27.23 5.82
C LEU A 801 7.94 27.67 4.67
N GLU A 802 8.54 28.07 3.55
CA GLU A 802 7.78 28.26 2.31
C GLU A 802 7.25 26.91 1.82
N GLU A 803 5.96 26.87 1.54
CA GLU A 803 5.34 25.69 0.93
C GLU A 803 5.89 25.51 -0.48
N HIS A 804 6.48 24.35 -0.76
CA HIS A 804 7.02 24.00 -2.06
C HIS A 804 6.38 22.70 -2.52
N HIS A 805 5.74 22.74 -3.69
CA HIS A 805 5.09 21.58 -4.28
C HIS A 805 5.59 21.36 -5.70
N THR A 806 5.92 20.11 -6.01
CA THR A 806 6.30 19.65 -7.34
C THR A 806 5.18 18.77 -7.91
N THR A 807 4.86 18.91 -9.19
CA THR A 807 3.80 18.09 -9.80
C THR A 807 4.20 16.60 -9.87
N THR A 808 3.25 15.69 -9.67
CA THR A 808 3.38 14.24 -9.89
C THR A 808 4.01 13.95 -11.25
N ARG A 809 3.60 14.68 -12.30
CA ARG A 809 4.20 14.53 -13.64
C ARG A 809 5.68 14.88 -13.67
N GLU A 810 6.11 15.94 -13.00
CA GLU A 810 7.53 16.31 -12.88
C GLU A 810 8.32 15.27 -12.08
N LYS A 811 7.78 14.80 -10.96
CA LYS A 811 8.38 13.75 -10.13
C LYS A 811 8.53 12.43 -10.90
N ASP A 812 7.51 12.02 -11.64
CA ASP A 812 7.54 10.85 -12.52
C ASP A 812 8.55 10.99 -13.65
N ASN A 813 8.62 12.17 -14.29
CA ASN A 813 9.62 12.46 -15.30
C ASN A 813 11.04 12.35 -14.74
N LEU A 814 11.28 12.90 -13.55
CA LEU A 814 12.57 12.79 -12.87
C LEU A 814 12.92 11.33 -12.55
N ARG A 815 11.96 10.56 -12.04
CA ARG A 815 12.12 9.13 -11.75
C ARG A 815 12.43 8.33 -13.01
N ALA A 816 11.66 8.53 -14.07
CA ALA A 816 11.77 7.77 -15.32
C ALA A 816 13.06 8.08 -16.11
N HIS A 817 13.59 9.30 -16.02
CA HIS A 817 14.79 9.71 -16.77
C HIS A 817 16.09 9.70 -15.95
N GLY A 818 16.03 9.70 -14.61
CA GLY A 818 17.21 9.74 -13.75
C GLY A 818 17.70 8.38 -13.29
N ILE A 819 17.31 7.92 -12.09
CA ILE A 819 17.87 6.69 -11.49
C ILE A 819 17.41 5.44 -12.24
N PHE A 820 16.11 5.32 -12.50
CA PHE A 820 15.57 4.14 -13.19
C PHE A 820 15.80 4.21 -14.70
N ASN A 821 15.99 5.41 -15.23
CA ASN A 821 16.28 5.74 -16.63
C ASN A 821 15.65 4.78 -17.66
N THR A 822 14.37 4.46 -17.48
CA THR A 822 13.65 3.37 -18.17
C THR A 822 13.71 3.53 -19.69
N ASN A 823 13.75 4.78 -20.17
CA ASN A 823 13.78 5.14 -21.58
C ASN A 823 15.18 5.52 -22.09
N ALA A 824 16.20 5.52 -21.22
CA ALA A 824 17.55 5.88 -21.60
C ALA A 824 18.32 4.68 -22.17
N ARG A 825 19.13 4.98 -23.19
CA ARG A 825 19.99 4.00 -23.86
C ARG A 825 21.14 3.53 -22.98
N ILE A 826 21.64 4.38 -22.08
CA ILE A 826 22.80 4.09 -21.22
C ILE A 826 22.30 3.66 -19.84
N ALA A 827 22.85 2.59 -19.28
CA ALA A 827 22.47 2.07 -17.97
C ALA A 827 22.93 2.98 -16.82
N SER A 828 22.03 3.31 -15.89
CA SER A 828 22.39 3.95 -14.62
C SER A 828 23.12 2.99 -13.68
N PRO A 829 23.81 3.48 -12.64
CA PRO A 829 24.39 2.63 -11.61
C PRO A 829 23.37 1.66 -11.00
N TYR A 830 22.15 2.13 -10.73
CA TYR A 830 21.03 1.31 -10.29
C TYR A 830 20.75 0.13 -11.21
N ARG A 831 20.56 0.36 -12.52
CA ARG A 831 20.20 -0.72 -13.45
C ARG A 831 21.31 -1.75 -13.61
N ARG A 832 22.57 -1.32 -13.55
CA ARG A 832 23.74 -2.20 -13.65
C ARG A 832 23.81 -3.12 -12.44
N LEU A 833 23.67 -2.56 -11.23
CA LEU A 833 23.60 -3.34 -9.99
C LEU A 833 22.39 -4.25 -9.97
N LYS A 834 21.20 -3.72 -10.31
CA LYS A 834 19.96 -4.49 -10.37
C LYS A 834 20.10 -5.67 -11.32
N LEU A 835 20.64 -5.48 -12.53
CA LEU A 835 20.82 -6.56 -13.48
C LEU A 835 21.79 -7.64 -12.97
N ALA A 836 22.88 -7.26 -12.29
CA ALA A 836 23.81 -8.22 -11.70
C ALA A 836 23.15 -9.04 -10.57
N MET A 837 22.38 -8.37 -9.73
CA MET A 837 21.64 -8.98 -8.61
C MET A 837 20.47 -9.86 -9.09
N ASP A 838 19.72 -9.38 -10.09
CA ASP A 838 18.66 -10.12 -10.77
C ASP A 838 19.23 -11.35 -11.46
N TYR A 839 20.41 -11.25 -12.08
CA TYR A 839 21.06 -12.38 -12.73
C TYR A 839 21.43 -13.48 -11.75
N TRP A 840 21.98 -13.12 -10.58
CA TRP A 840 22.22 -14.07 -9.52
C TRP A 840 20.92 -14.71 -9.01
N CYS A 841 19.86 -13.92 -8.77
CA CYS A 841 18.56 -14.43 -8.38
C CYS A 841 17.93 -15.34 -9.45
N ALA A 842 18.03 -14.97 -10.72
CA ALA A 842 17.47 -15.71 -11.86
C ALA A 842 18.01 -17.14 -11.95
N LEU A 843 19.26 -17.38 -11.56
CA LEU A 843 19.83 -18.74 -11.53
C LEU A 843 19.11 -19.66 -10.54
N TRP A 844 18.44 -19.14 -9.51
CA TRP A 844 17.61 -19.94 -8.60
C TRP A 844 16.29 -20.38 -9.23
N PHE A 845 15.79 -19.61 -10.20
CA PHE A 845 14.50 -19.77 -10.86
C PHE A 845 14.65 -20.22 -12.33
N TRP A 846 15.82 -20.73 -12.70
CA TRP A 846 16.19 -20.93 -14.10
C TRP A 846 15.33 -21.99 -14.81
N PRO A 847 14.52 -21.64 -15.83
CA PRO A 847 13.52 -22.54 -16.40
C PRO A 847 14.09 -23.86 -16.93
N LEU A 848 13.35 -24.97 -16.70
CA LEU A 848 13.74 -26.32 -17.10
C LEU A 848 13.85 -26.51 -18.63
N ASP A 849 13.11 -25.72 -19.40
CA ASP A 849 13.15 -25.70 -20.86
C ASP A 849 14.34 -24.89 -21.41
N LYS A 850 14.97 -24.07 -20.58
CA LYS A 850 16.11 -23.19 -20.92
C LYS A 850 17.45 -23.67 -20.37
N VAL A 851 17.55 -24.94 -19.98
CA VAL A 851 18.77 -25.49 -19.34
C VAL A 851 20.01 -25.38 -20.22
N ASP A 852 19.85 -25.38 -21.54
CA ASP A 852 20.95 -25.25 -22.50
C ASP A 852 21.54 -23.83 -22.54
N GLU A 853 20.85 -22.85 -21.96
CA GLU A 853 21.24 -21.45 -21.91
C GLU A 853 21.89 -21.07 -20.57
N LEU A 854 22.04 -22.05 -19.65
CA LEU A 854 22.77 -21.86 -18.40
C LEU A 854 24.21 -21.45 -18.69
N PRO A 855 24.71 -20.37 -18.05
CA PRO A 855 26.07 -19.90 -18.27
C PRO A 855 27.06 -20.88 -17.64
N ASP A 856 28.13 -21.23 -18.33
CA ASP A 856 29.29 -21.76 -17.63
C ASP A 856 29.94 -20.66 -16.76
N ARG A 857 30.93 -21.04 -15.95
CA ARG A 857 31.55 -20.11 -15.01
C ARG A 857 32.29 -18.96 -15.68
N GLN A 858 32.98 -19.21 -16.80
CA GLN A 858 33.72 -18.16 -17.51
C GLN A 858 32.76 -17.16 -18.15
N LYS A 859 31.69 -17.67 -18.79
CA LYS A 859 30.62 -16.84 -19.34
C LYS A 859 29.95 -15.99 -18.29
N TRP A 860 29.66 -16.56 -17.12
CA TRP A 860 29.04 -15.84 -16.01
C TRP A 860 29.92 -14.70 -15.49
N LEU A 861 31.22 -14.94 -15.27
CA LEU A 861 32.16 -13.90 -14.83
C LEU A 861 32.33 -12.81 -15.91
N PHE A 862 32.35 -13.19 -17.18
CA PHE A 862 32.42 -12.25 -18.30
C PHE A 862 31.18 -11.35 -18.38
N ASP A 863 29.99 -11.93 -18.22
CA ASP A 863 28.72 -11.21 -18.20
C ASP A 863 28.68 -10.22 -17.03
N LEU A 864 29.06 -10.66 -15.83
CA LEU A 864 29.19 -9.82 -14.64
C LEU A 864 30.17 -8.67 -14.85
N ASN A 865 31.31 -8.92 -15.48
CA ASN A 865 32.28 -7.85 -15.78
C ASN A 865 31.72 -6.84 -16.79
N THR A 866 31.06 -7.32 -17.83
CA THR A 866 30.45 -6.46 -18.85
C THR A 866 29.43 -5.51 -18.22
N ILE A 867 28.62 -5.99 -17.28
CA ILE A 867 27.61 -5.15 -16.63
C ILE A 867 28.19 -4.26 -15.52
N LEU A 868 29.17 -4.72 -14.72
CA LEU A 868 29.68 -3.98 -13.56
C LEU A 868 30.86 -3.04 -13.84
N ASN A 869 31.76 -3.38 -14.76
CA ASN A 869 32.92 -2.54 -15.13
C ASN A 869 32.74 -1.78 -16.44
N SER A 870 31.74 -2.17 -17.25
CA SER A 870 31.57 -1.75 -18.66
C SER A 870 32.70 -2.21 -19.58
N ALA A 871 32.43 -2.37 -20.88
CA ALA A 871 33.38 -2.99 -21.80
C ALA A 871 34.68 -2.18 -21.95
N GLY A 872 35.79 -2.75 -21.47
CA GLY A 872 37.12 -2.13 -21.58
C GLY A 872 38.22 -2.81 -20.77
N THR A 873 37.88 -3.66 -19.79
CA THR A 873 38.85 -4.34 -18.93
C THR A 873 38.60 -5.84 -18.89
N PHE A 874 39.15 -6.59 -19.85
CA PHE A 874 39.35 -8.04 -19.70
C PHE A 874 40.54 -8.47 -20.55
N ASP A 875 41.61 -8.95 -19.89
CA ASP A 875 42.71 -9.69 -20.50
C ASP A 875 42.56 -11.15 -20.09
N PHE A 876 42.16 -12.03 -21.01
CA PHE A 876 42.37 -13.46 -20.78
C PHE A 876 43.80 -13.81 -21.16
N ALA A 877 44.49 -14.56 -20.30
CA ALA A 877 45.76 -15.20 -20.68
C ALA A 877 45.57 -16.06 -21.95
N PRO A 878 46.56 -16.13 -22.85
CA PRO A 878 46.53 -17.04 -23.99
C PRO A 878 46.60 -18.50 -23.51
N GLU A 879 45.89 -19.40 -24.20
CA GLU A 879 45.99 -20.85 -24.00
C GLU A 879 47.45 -21.31 -24.16
N GLN A 880 47.89 -22.22 -23.29
CA GLN A 880 49.13 -22.94 -23.44
C GLN A 880 49.04 -23.83 -24.69
N GLU A 881 49.67 -23.43 -25.79
CA GLU A 881 50.09 -24.37 -26.83
C GLU A 881 51.21 -25.25 -26.29
N GLY A 882 51.03 -26.56 -26.44
CA GLY A 882 51.88 -27.58 -25.88
C GLY A 882 53.30 -27.62 -26.48
N LEU A 883 54.23 -28.00 -25.61
CA LEU A 883 55.43 -28.81 -25.89
C LEU A 883 56.00 -28.76 -27.32
N PHE A 884 56.93 -27.84 -27.56
CA PHE A 884 58.20 -28.21 -28.17
C PHE A 884 59.34 -27.47 -27.46
N SER A 885 60.26 -28.27 -26.95
CA SER A 885 61.53 -27.91 -26.35
C SER A 885 62.44 -27.24 -27.37
N GLU A 886 63.10 -26.14 -27.00
CA GLU A 886 64.52 -25.92 -27.28
C GLU A 886 65.10 -24.95 -26.23
N GLU A 887 66.27 -25.30 -25.71
CA GLU A 887 66.95 -24.70 -24.56
C GLU A 887 67.46 -23.26 -24.83
N PRO A 888 67.70 -22.46 -23.77
CA PRO A 888 68.04 -21.04 -23.89
C PRO A 888 69.55 -20.80 -24.03
N ALA A 889 69.93 -19.85 -24.88
CA ALA A 889 71.28 -19.27 -24.89
C ALA A 889 71.26 -17.82 -24.40
N ASN A 890 71.96 -17.60 -23.28
CA ASN A 890 72.69 -16.40 -22.84
C ASN A 890 72.11 -14.97 -23.00
N THR A 891 71.77 -14.37 -21.84
CA THR A 891 72.14 -13.03 -21.27
C THR A 891 72.92 -11.99 -22.12
N PRO A 892 72.94 -10.67 -21.75
CA PRO A 892 72.19 -9.92 -20.73
C PRO A 892 71.63 -8.52 -21.18
N SER A 893 70.80 -7.94 -20.31
CA SER A 893 70.36 -6.52 -20.27
C SER A 893 71.54 -5.53 -20.11
N PRO A 894 71.33 -4.23 -20.41
CA PRO A 894 71.46 -3.26 -19.32
C PRO A 894 70.44 -2.09 -19.30
N LEU A 895 69.89 -1.87 -18.10
CA LEU A 895 69.88 -0.63 -17.28
C LEU A 895 69.33 0.72 -17.81
N ALA A 896 68.46 1.30 -16.96
CA ALA A 896 68.36 2.70 -16.47
C ALA A 896 68.31 3.83 -17.53
N GLY A 897 67.39 4.79 -17.51
CA GLY A 897 66.79 5.53 -16.40
C GLY A 897 66.88 7.03 -16.74
N GLN A 898 65.90 7.81 -16.24
CA GLN A 898 65.88 9.28 -16.14
C GLN A 898 65.37 10.15 -17.33
N ALA A 899 64.18 10.71 -17.08
CA ALA A 899 63.90 12.15 -16.91
C ALA A 899 63.88 13.16 -18.09
N GLN A 900 62.76 13.89 -18.09
CA GLN A 900 62.60 15.35 -18.27
C GLN A 900 62.29 15.99 -19.65
N ARG A 901 61.13 16.68 -19.61
CA ARG A 901 60.83 18.06 -20.09
C ARG A 901 60.53 18.33 -21.57
N ARG A 902 59.22 18.62 -21.77
CA ARG A 902 58.59 19.73 -22.52
C ARG A 902 59.50 20.66 -23.35
N THR A 903 59.09 20.96 -24.59
CA THR A 903 58.41 22.20 -25.07
C THR A 903 58.23 22.11 -26.61
N ALA A 904 57.03 22.41 -27.13
CA ALA A 904 56.69 23.55 -28.03
C ALA A 904 57.40 23.49 -29.41
N GLU A 905 56.80 23.70 -30.58
CA GLU A 905 55.75 24.62 -31.04
C GLU A 905 55.59 24.38 -32.58
N GLY A 906 54.47 24.78 -33.20
CA GLY A 906 54.43 24.99 -34.67
C GLY A 906 53.18 24.50 -35.42
N TRP A 907 52.13 25.33 -35.42
CA TRP A 907 50.99 25.35 -36.37
C TRP A 907 51.40 25.99 -37.73
N PRO A 908 50.53 26.24 -38.75
CA PRO A 908 49.08 25.98 -38.91
C PRO A 908 48.57 25.49 -40.29
N GLU A 909 47.28 25.12 -40.29
CA GLU A 909 46.17 25.46 -41.23
C GLU A 909 46.10 25.02 -42.71
N GLY A 910 44.88 24.63 -43.12
CA GLY A 910 44.39 24.84 -44.50
C GLY A 910 43.27 23.91 -44.98
N ARG A 911 42.01 24.35 -44.84
CA ARG A 911 40.75 23.70 -45.27
C ARG A 911 40.62 23.44 -46.79
N ALA A 912 39.99 22.29 -47.13
CA ALA A 912 38.84 21.98 -48.03
C ALA A 912 38.58 22.80 -49.33
N PRO A 913 37.76 22.36 -50.33
CA PRO A 913 36.83 21.22 -50.37
C PRO A 913 36.75 20.40 -51.70
N GLU A 914 35.87 19.40 -51.64
CA GLU A 914 35.17 18.58 -52.64
C GLU A 914 35.07 19.03 -54.12
N ALA A 915 35.12 18.05 -55.05
CA ALA A 915 34.20 17.95 -56.19
C ALA A 915 34.25 16.54 -56.85
N ARG A 916 33.10 15.87 -56.89
CA ARG A 916 32.78 14.69 -57.73
C ARG A 916 32.34 15.16 -59.12
N VAL A 917 32.84 14.56 -60.21
CA VAL A 917 32.11 14.41 -61.48
C VAL A 917 32.51 13.08 -62.15
N MET A 918 31.49 12.38 -62.66
CA MET A 918 31.56 11.11 -63.36
C MET A 918 32.00 11.20 -64.83
N GLY A 919 32.70 10.17 -65.32
CA GLY A 919 32.19 9.35 -66.42
C GLY A 919 32.90 9.36 -67.79
N ARG A 920 33.20 8.13 -68.25
CA ARG A 920 33.17 7.55 -69.63
C ARG A 920 34.46 7.33 -70.43
N GLY A 921 34.55 6.10 -70.96
CA GLY A 921 35.15 5.70 -72.24
C GLY A 921 36.50 4.98 -72.11
N GLU A 922 36.57 3.64 -72.08
CA GLU A 922 36.59 2.68 -73.22
C GLU A 922 38.03 2.31 -73.65
N GLY A 923 38.32 1.01 -73.75
CA GLY A 923 39.44 0.48 -74.54
C GLY A 923 40.27 -0.67 -73.94
N ASP A 924 39.76 -1.89 -74.09
CA ASP A 924 40.43 -3.18 -74.40
C ASP A 924 41.57 -3.80 -73.57
N GLU A 925 41.18 -4.96 -73.00
CA GLU A 925 41.72 -6.33 -73.16
C GLU A 925 43.15 -6.70 -72.69
N ASP A 926 43.12 -7.38 -71.54
CA ASP A 926 43.54 -8.79 -71.32
C ASP A 926 45.04 -9.12 -71.35
N LEU A 927 45.58 -9.50 -70.18
CA LEU A 927 46.82 -10.29 -70.05
C LEU A 927 46.90 -10.92 -68.64
N PHE A 928 46.51 -12.19 -68.56
CA PHE A 928 46.91 -13.08 -67.47
C PHE A 928 48.42 -13.34 -67.53
N ALA A 929 49.16 -13.02 -66.47
CA ALA A 929 49.94 -14.00 -65.68
C ALA A 929 50.95 -13.33 -64.73
N LYS A 930 50.66 -13.47 -63.43
CA LYS A 930 51.52 -13.61 -62.22
C LYS A 930 52.83 -12.82 -62.10
N PRO A 931 53.00 -12.06 -60.99
CA PRO A 931 54.29 -11.82 -60.38
C PRO A 931 54.50 -12.61 -59.08
N VAL A 932 55.75 -13.01 -58.87
CA VAL A 932 56.29 -13.51 -57.60
C VAL A 932 57.17 -12.39 -57.03
N ASP A 933 57.03 -12.19 -55.72
CA ASP A 933 57.86 -11.51 -54.72
C ASP A 933 58.17 -10.01 -54.86
N ASP A 934 57.48 -9.22 -54.01
CA ASP A 934 57.94 -7.91 -53.57
C ASP A 934 58.29 -7.94 -52.07
N LEU A 935 59.44 -7.33 -51.79
CA LEU A 935 60.32 -7.53 -50.65
C LEU A 935 60.01 -6.55 -49.50
N PHE A 936 58.73 -6.34 -49.15
CA PHE A 936 58.34 -5.53 -47.96
C PHE A 936 57.00 -5.94 -47.32
N ALA A 937 56.60 -7.21 -47.42
CA ALA A 937 55.48 -7.74 -46.64
C ALA A 937 55.91 -8.15 -45.22
N ALA A 938 56.05 -7.17 -44.33
CA ALA A 938 55.87 -7.42 -42.90
C ALA A 938 54.37 -7.25 -42.61
N GLU A 939 53.59 -8.30 -42.83
CA GLU A 939 52.26 -8.41 -42.25
C GLU A 939 52.42 -8.44 -40.73
N ALA A 940 52.15 -7.30 -40.07
CA ALA A 940 51.80 -7.34 -38.67
C ALA A 940 50.52 -8.19 -38.55
N PRO A 941 50.48 -9.22 -37.70
CA PRO A 941 49.27 -10.01 -37.52
C PRO A 941 48.20 -9.08 -36.96
N GLN A 942 47.18 -8.80 -37.78
CA GLN A 942 45.98 -8.12 -37.36
C GLN A 942 45.28 -9.07 -36.37
N GLN A 943 45.57 -8.89 -35.07
CA GLN A 943 44.97 -9.69 -34.00
C GLN A 943 43.45 -9.64 -34.15
N THR A 944 42.86 -10.76 -34.56
CA THR A 944 41.42 -10.97 -34.52
C THR A 944 41.00 -10.86 -33.05
N LEU A 945 40.21 -9.83 -32.73
CA LEU A 945 39.63 -9.69 -31.39
C LEU A 945 38.79 -10.93 -31.09
N ARG A 946 38.90 -11.49 -29.89
CA ARG A 946 38.05 -12.60 -29.44
C ARG A 946 36.57 -12.18 -29.58
N GLU A 947 35.70 -13.12 -29.95
CA GLU A 947 34.25 -12.88 -30.14
C GLU A 947 33.63 -12.16 -28.93
N GLU A 948 34.07 -12.51 -27.73
CA GLU A 948 33.67 -11.93 -26.44
C GLU A 948 34.00 -10.43 -26.37
N THR A 949 35.24 -10.06 -26.71
CA THR A 949 35.72 -8.67 -26.70
C THR A 949 34.98 -7.83 -27.74
N GLN A 950 34.64 -8.41 -28.89
CA GLN A 950 33.81 -7.77 -29.89
C GLN A 950 32.39 -7.54 -29.37
N ALA A 951 31.75 -8.57 -28.81
CA ALA A 951 30.39 -8.49 -28.26
C ALA A 951 30.30 -7.41 -27.16
N ALA A 952 31.27 -7.34 -26.24
CA ALA A 952 31.29 -6.32 -25.19
C ALA A 952 31.43 -4.89 -25.75
N ARG A 953 32.26 -4.70 -26.79
CA ARG A 953 32.40 -3.40 -27.47
C ARG A 953 31.12 -2.97 -28.18
N GLU A 954 30.40 -3.91 -28.79
CA GLU A 954 29.15 -3.63 -29.51
C GLU A 954 28.05 -3.09 -28.59
N VAL A 955 28.01 -3.56 -27.34
CA VAL A 955 27.01 -3.19 -26.33
C VAL A 955 27.41 -1.97 -25.49
N SER A 956 28.59 -1.39 -25.74
CA SER A 956 29.06 -0.18 -25.06
C SER A 956 29.17 0.99 -26.04
N ASN A 957 29.11 2.22 -25.53
CA ASN A 957 29.36 3.42 -26.34
C ASN A 957 30.86 3.77 -26.42
N GLN A 958 31.20 4.84 -27.16
CA GLN A 958 32.60 5.31 -27.31
C GLN A 958 33.28 5.71 -25.99
N ARG A 959 32.50 5.98 -24.93
CA ARG A 959 32.99 6.29 -23.59
C ARG A 959 33.05 5.06 -22.68
N GLY A 960 32.73 3.87 -23.21
CA GLY A 960 32.66 2.65 -22.43
C GLY A 960 31.44 2.60 -21.50
N GLU A 961 30.33 3.25 -21.83
CA GLU A 961 29.09 3.14 -21.04
C GLU A 961 28.17 2.07 -21.61
N LEU A 962 27.59 1.24 -20.74
CA LEU A 962 26.77 0.09 -21.11
C LEU A 962 25.41 0.52 -21.70
N ASN A 963 25.05 -0.06 -22.85
CA ASN A 963 23.75 0.10 -23.47
C ASN A 963 22.91 -1.19 -23.36
N LEU A 964 21.86 -1.14 -22.53
CA LEU A 964 21.03 -2.32 -22.24
C LEU A 964 20.16 -2.76 -23.42
N GLU A 965 19.70 -1.83 -24.27
CA GLU A 965 18.93 -2.19 -25.47
C GLU A 965 19.80 -3.00 -26.44
N LYS A 966 21.06 -2.59 -26.62
CA LYS A 966 22.02 -3.36 -27.42
C LYS A 966 22.42 -4.67 -26.76
N LEU A 967 22.61 -4.65 -25.43
CA LEU A 967 22.95 -5.84 -24.65
C LEU A 967 21.92 -6.96 -24.85
N PHE A 968 20.64 -6.67 -24.63
CA PHE A 968 19.57 -7.67 -24.72
C PHE A 968 19.26 -8.11 -26.15
N ARG A 969 19.64 -7.31 -27.17
CA ARG A 969 19.52 -7.71 -28.58
C ARG A 969 20.69 -8.55 -29.08
N ASN A 970 21.83 -8.51 -28.39
CA ASN A 970 23.01 -9.27 -28.79
C ASN A 970 22.86 -10.74 -28.35
N PRO A 971 22.87 -11.71 -29.28
CA PRO A 971 22.71 -13.13 -28.95
C PRO A 971 23.75 -13.67 -27.97
N PHE A 972 24.95 -13.09 -27.93
CA PHE A 972 26.00 -13.46 -26.98
C PHE A 972 25.56 -13.27 -25.51
N PHE A 973 24.70 -12.29 -25.24
CA PHE A 973 24.20 -11.97 -23.90
C PHE A 973 22.76 -12.49 -23.66
N ASN A 974 22.34 -13.53 -24.38
CA ASN A 974 21.00 -14.12 -24.21
C ASN A 974 20.71 -14.54 -22.76
N THR A 975 21.72 -15.02 -22.01
CA THR A 975 21.59 -15.36 -20.60
C THR A 975 21.16 -14.15 -19.74
N LEU A 976 21.68 -12.95 -20.03
CA LEU A 976 21.28 -11.71 -19.35
C LEU A 976 19.87 -11.25 -19.74
N ALA A 977 19.47 -11.50 -21.00
CA ALA A 977 18.09 -11.22 -21.43
C ALA A 977 17.08 -12.12 -20.70
N ILE A 978 17.39 -13.41 -20.55
CA ILE A 978 16.59 -14.34 -19.74
C ILE A 978 16.57 -13.90 -18.28
N ALA A 979 17.73 -13.55 -17.71
CA ALA A 979 17.81 -13.06 -16.34
C ALA A 979 16.93 -11.82 -16.10
N ASN A 980 16.94 -10.84 -17.02
CA ASN A 980 16.08 -9.66 -16.94
C ASN A 980 14.60 -10.06 -16.99
N GLN A 981 14.22 -10.97 -17.90
CA GLN A 981 12.84 -11.46 -18.01
C GLN A 981 12.38 -12.15 -16.71
N LEU A 982 13.22 -13.00 -16.11
CA LEU A 982 12.90 -13.67 -14.85
C LEU A 982 12.86 -12.68 -13.68
N GLY A 983 13.73 -11.66 -13.68
CA GLY A 983 13.71 -10.57 -12.72
C GLY A 983 12.40 -9.76 -12.76
N GLU A 984 11.86 -9.51 -13.95
CA GLU A 984 10.54 -8.87 -14.13
C GLU A 984 9.38 -9.80 -13.75
N GLN A 985 9.47 -11.08 -14.09
CA GLN A 985 8.44 -12.09 -13.81
C GLN A 985 8.30 -12.37 -12.31
N TYR A 986 9.41 -12.65 -11.63
CA TYR A 986 9.43 -13.00 -10.20
C TYR A 986 9.65 -11.80 -9.27
N ARG A 987 9.95 -10.63 -9.86
CA ARG A 987 10.02 -9.33 -9.17
C ARG A 987 11.00 -9.32 -8.02
N PHE A 988 12.24 -9.79 -8.25
CA PHE A 988 13.25 -9.81 -7.18
C PHE A 988 13.45 -8.42 -6.57
N PHE A 989 13.48 -8.34 -5.24
CA PHE A 989 13.56 -7.08 -4.52
C PHE A 989 14.84 -6.98 -3.68
N HIS A 990 15.62 -5.95 -3.95
CA HIS A 990 16.93 -5.72 -3.35
C HIS A 990 16.85 -4.54 -2.37
N TRP A 991 16.61 -4.82 -1.10
CA TRP A 991 16.33 -3.81 -0.05
C TRP A 991 17.36 -2.67 0.01
N GLU A 992 18.64 -3.01 0.14
CA GLU A 992 19.73 -2.02 0.24
C GLU A 992 20.03 -1.32 -1.09
N LEU A 993 19.44 -1.75 -2.20
CA LEU A 993 19.49 -1.06 -3.49
C LEU A 993 18.29 -0.12 -3.65
N ALA A 994 17.08 -0.56 -3.30
CA ALA A 994 15.86 0.23 -3.43
C ALA A 994 15.81 1.40 -2.44
N PHE A 995 16.27 1.19 -1.21
CA PHE A 995 16.26 2.16 -0.12
C PHE A 995 17.68 2.54 0.34
N ALA A 996 18.63 2.56 -0.59
CA ALA A 996 20.06 2.71 -0.29
C ALA A 996 20.36 3.94 0.58
N ASP A 997 19.64 5.04 0.38
CA ASP A 997 19.81 6.27 1.13
C ASP A 997 19.31 6.19 2.58
N ILE A 998 18.20 5.48 2.82
CA ILE A 998 17.69 5.20 4.18
C ILE A 998 18.69 4.34 4.94
N PHE A 999 19.17 3.27 4.32
CA PHE A 999 20.20 2.42 4.92
C PHE A 999 21.50 3.20 5.20
N ALA A 1000 21.96 4.01 4.24
CA ALA A 1000 23.20 4.76 4.38
C ALA A 1000 23.14 5.83 5.48
N ASN A 1001 22.03 6.55 5.59
CA ASN A 1001 21.91 7.70 6.50
C ASN A 1001 21.39 7.32 7.88
N ARG A 1002 20.56 6.27 7.97
CA ARG A 1002 19.80 5.93 9.19
C ARG A 1002 20.09 4.53 9.73
N GLY A 1003 20.90 3.73 9.02
CA GLY A 1003 21.18 2.34 9.41
C GLY A 1003 20.04 1.36 9.12
N GLY A 1004 18.94 1.82 8.50
CA GLY A 1004 17.71 1.06 8.31
C GLY A 1004 16.48 1.88 8.72
N PHE A 1005 15.33 1.22 8.75
CA PHE A 1005 14.05 1.83 9.17
C PHE A 1005 13.94 1.92 10.69
N ASP A 1006 13.25 2.94 11.19
CA ASP A 1006 12.93 3.08 12.61
C ASP A 1006 11.86 2.09 13.06
N ILE A 1007 10.89 1.81 12.18
CA ILE A 1007 9.75 0.95 12.48
C ILE A 1007 9.49 0.03 11.29
N THR A 1008 9.26 -1.25 11.55
CA THR A 1008 8.67 -2.17 10.56
C THR A 1008 7.37 -2.76 11.08
N LEU A 1009 6.33 -2.71 10.27
CA LEU A 1009 4.99 -3.21 10.62
C LEU A 1009 4.53 -4.25 9.60
N GLY A 1010 3.54 -5.08 9.96
CA GLY A 1010 2.76 -5.80 8.96
C GLY A 1010 2.07 -7.07 9.45
N ASN A 1011 1.31 -7.66 8.53
CA ASN A 1011 0.71 -8.99 8.66
C ASN A 1011 1.25 -9.89 7.53
N PRO A 1012 2.43 -10.50 7.69
CA PRO A 1012 3.03 -11.31 6.65
C PRO A 1012 2.16 -12.54 6.33
N PRO A 1013 2.20 -13.07 5.10
CA PRO A 1013 1.44 -14.25 4.70
C PRO A 1013 1.86 -15.50 5.49
N TRP A 1014 0.88 -16.29 5.96
CA TRP A 1014 1.13 -17.48 6.80
C TRP A 1014 1.37 -18.78 6.00
N ARG A 1015 1.64 -18.65 4.70
CA ARG A 1015 1.72 -19.75 3.73
C ARG A 1015 3.07 -20.48 3.75
N LYS A 1016 3.03 -21.80 3.55
CA LYS A 1016 4.20 -22.61 3.21
C LYS A 1016 4.47 -22.59 1.71
N VAL A 1017 5.72 -22.38 1.32
CA VAL A 1017 6.13 -22.43 -0.09
C VAL A 1017 6.34 -23.88 -0.48
N GLU A 1018 5.33 -24.46 -1.12
CA GLU A 1018 5.34 -25.86 -1.55
C GLU A 1018 4.75 -25.97 -2.96
N TRP A 1019 5.37 -26.84 -3.76
CA TRP A 1019 4.86 -27.22 -5.07
C TRP A 1019 3.57 -28.05 -4.90
N GLN A 1020 2.48 -27.60 -5.52
CA GLN A 1020 1.19 -28.27 -5.48
C GLN A 1020 0.64 -28.43 -6.91
N GLU A 1021 0.91 -29.59 -7.50
CA GLU A 1021 0.48 -29.93 -8.86
C GLU A 1021 -1.03 -29.79 -9.08
N GLY A 1022 -1.84 -30.16 -8.08
CA GLY A 1022 -3.30 -30.11 -8.18
C GLY A 1022 -3.87 -28.71 -8.43
N GLY A 1023 -3.21 -27.64 -7.96
CA GLY A 1023 -3.65 -26.26 -8.17
C GLY A 1023 -3.58 -25.86 -9.65
N ILE A 1024 -2.54 -26.30 -10.37
CA ILE A 1024 -2.38 -25.97 -11.79
C ILE A 1024 -3.36 -26.72 -12.66
N LEU A 1025 -3.40 -28.04 -12.44
CA LEU A 1025 -4.23 -28.92 -13.22
C LEU A 1025 -5.72 -28.63 -12.93
N GLY A 1026 -6.05 -28.18 -11.71
CA GLY A 1026 -7.38 -27.76 -11.29
C GLY A 1026 -7.99 -26.61 -12.07
N ASP A 1027 -7.18 -25.62 -12.50
CA ASP A 1027 -7.70 -24.50 -13.31
C ASP A 1027 -8.10 -24.93 -14.72
N HIS A 1028 -7.56 -26.05 -15.22
CA HIS A 1028 -7.90 -26.61 -16.52
C HIS A 1028 -8.95 -27.72 -16.43
N ASN A 1029 -8.89 -28.54 -15.38
CA ASN A 1029 -9.92 -29.50 -15.06
C ASN A 1029 -10.17 -29.50 -13.54
N PRO A 1030 -11.28 -28.89 -13.08
CA PRO A 1030 -11.66 -28.89 -11.67
C PRO A 1030 -11.72 -30.26 -11.01
N ALA A 1031 -11.85 -31.35 -11.76
CA ALA A 1031 -11.83 -32.72 -11.22
C ALA A 1031 -10.56 -33.00 -10.41
N PHE A 1032 -9.40 -32.41 -10.76
CA PHE A 1032 -8.14 -32.58 -10.01
C PHE A 1032 -8.21 -32.07 -8.57
N VAL A 1033 -9.10 -31.11 -8.29
CA VAL A 1033 -9.28 -30.49 -6.97
C VAL A 1033 -10.53 -31.06 -6.28
N LEU A 1034 -11.61 -31.27 -7.04
CA LEU A 1034 -12.92 -31.68 -6.52
C LEU A 1034 -13.03 -33.18 -6.28
N HIS A 1035 -12.46 -34.00 -7.16
CA HIS A 1035 -12.47 -35.45 -7.07
C HIS A 1035 -11.11 -35.88 -6.53
N LYS A 1036 -11.02 -36.42 -5.32
CA LYS A 1036 -9.75 -36.87 -4.73
C LYS A 1036 -9.16 -38.05 -5.53
N LEU A 1037 -8.50 -37.77 -6.65
CA LEU A 1037 -7.99 -38.77 -7.60
C LEU A 1037 -6.90 -39.64 -6.96
N SER A 1038 -6.85 -40.92 -7.35
CA SER A 1038 -5.72 -41.79 -7.00
C SER A 1038 -4.45 -41.40 -7.78
N ALA A 1039 -3.27 -41.77 -7.29
CA ALA A 1039 -1.99 -41.43 -7.94
C ALA A 1039 -1.88 -41.91 -9.40
N LYS A 1040 -2.50 -43.06 -9.73
CA LYS A 1040 -2.54 -43.57 -11.11
C LYS A 1040 -3.43 -42.70 -11.99
N GLN A 1041 -4.66 -42.42 -11.55
CA GLN A 1041 -5.60 -41.57 -12.29
C GLN A 1041 -5.03 -40.17 -12.50
N LEU A 1042 -4.36 -39.60 -11.50
CA LEU A 1042 -3.72 -38.29 -11.60
C LEU A 1042 -2.62 -38.27 -12.68
N THR A 1043 -1.87 -39.37 -12.82
CA THR A 1043 -0.84 -39.49 -13.88
C THR A 1043 -1.48 -39.56 -15.26
N ASP A 1044 -2.45 -40.46 -15.45
CA ASP A 1044 -3.13 -40.67 -16.72
C ASP A 1044 -3.85 -39.38 -17.19
N GLU A 1045 -4.55 -38.70 -16.28
CA GLU A 1045 -5.25 -37.44 -16.56
C GLU A 1045 -4.29 -36.29 -16.85
N ARG A 1046 -3.14 -36.22 -16.17
CA ARG A 1046 -2.13 -35.19 -16.45
C ARG A 1046 -1.52 -35.37 -17.84
N GLU A 1047 -1.18 -36.60 -18.21
CA GLU A 1047 -0.65 -36.89 -19.54
C GLU A 1047 -1.67 -36.50 -20.62
N ALA A 1048 -2.93 -36.88 -20.44
CA ALA A 1048 -4.02 -36.46 -21.32
C ALA A 1048 -4.18 -34.93 -21.36
N ALA A 1049 -4.05 -34.23 -20.24
CA ALA A 1049 -4.14 -32.77 -20.17
C ALA A 1049 -2.99 -32.08 -20.92
N PHE A 1050 -1.76 -32.59 -20.80
CA PHE A 1050 -0.61 -32.07 -21.53
C PHE A 1050 -0.70 -32.34 -23.04
N GLU A 1051 -1.24 -33.48 -23.45
CA GLU A 1051 -1.49 -33.77 -24.87
C GLU A 1051 -2.53 -32.84 -25.48
N ARG A 1052 -3.58 -32.49 -24.71
CA ARG A 1052 -4.63 -31.57 -25.14
C ARG A 1052 -4.14 -30.12 -25.20
N SER A 1053 -3.24 -29.71 -24.31
CA SER A 1053 -2.78 -28.33 -24.18
C SER A 1053 -1.26 -28.24 -23.90
N PRO A 1054 -0.43 -28.02 -24.94
CA PRO A 1054 1.00 -27.77 -24.75
C PRO A 1054 1.32 -26.54 -23.89
N GLN A 1055 0.43 -25.54 -23.90
CA GLN A 1055 0.54 -24.34 -23.06
C GLN A 1055 0.39 -24.67 -21.57
N LEU A 1056 -0.48 -25.63 -21.22
CA LEU A 1056 -0.63 -26.11 -19.84
C LEU A 1056 0.67 -26.75 -19.34
N GLN A 1057 1.35 -27.52 -20.19
CA GLN A 1057 2.64 -28.12 -19.83
C GLN A 1057 3.70 -27.04 -19.55
N GLN A 1058 3.76 -25.98 -20.36
CA GLN A 1058 4.67 -24.86 -20.12
C GLN A 1058 4.35 -24.13 -18.81
N ALA A 1059 3.07 -23.84 -18.55
CA ALA A 1059 2.63 -23.22 -17.30
C ALA A 1059 2.95 -24.09 -16.07
N TRP A 1060 2.82 -25.41 -16.20
CA TRP A 1060 3.17 -26.37 -15.16
C TRP A 1060 4.66 -26.29 -14.79
N PHE A 1061 5.56 -26.30 -15.79
CA PHE A 1061 7.00 -26.20 -15.54
C PHE A 1061 7.41 -24.83 -15.00
N ALA A 1062 6.78 -23.75 -15.46
CA ALA A 1062 7.06 -22.39 -14.98
C ALA A 1062 6.71 -22.23 -13.49
N GLU A 1063 5.59 -22.78 -13.05
CA GLU A 1063 5.17 -22.72 -11.64
C GLU A 1063 5.96 -23.70 -10.76
N LEU A 1064 6.36 -24.86 -11.28
CA LEU A 1064 7.31 -25.72 -10.59
C LEU A 1064 8.62 -24.98 -10.33
N ALA A 1065 9.15 -24.28 -11.35
CA ALA A 1065 10.36 -23.46 -11.23
C ALA A 1065 10.19 -22.33 -10.19
N GLU A 1066 9.03 -21.68 -10.15
CA GLU A 1066 8.72 -20.67 -9.14
C GLU A 1066 8.72 -21.25 -7.72
N ALA A 1067 8.02 -22.37 -7.51
CA ALA A 1067 7.84 -22.98 -6.20
C ALA A 1067 9.15 -23.58 -5.67
N GLU A 1068 9.83 -24.42 -6.47
CA GLU A 1068 11.09 -25.04 -6.07
C GLU A 1068 12.24 -24.03 -6.00
N GLY A 1069 12.28 -23.04 -6.91
CA GLY A 1069 13.25 -21.95 -6.87
C GLY A 1069 13.10 -21.08 -5.62
N SER A 1070 11.87 -20.69 -5.28
CA SER A 1070 11.57 -19.97 -4.04
C SER A 1070 11.95 -20.78 -2.80
N GLN A 1071 11.58 -22.06 -2.76
CA GLN A 1071 11.90 -22.94 -1.64
C GLN A 1071 13.42 -23.13 -1.48
N ALA A 1072 14.15 -23.34 -2.57
CA ALA A 1072 15.60 -23.46 -2.57
C ALA A 1072 16.27 -22.16 -2.06
N PHE A 1073 15.81 -21.01 -2.56
CA PHE A 1073 16.32 -19.70 -2.14
C PHE A 1073 16.10 -19.45 -0.65
N LEU A 1074 14.87 -19.67 -0.16
CA LEU A 1074 14.48 -19.40 1.23
C LEU A 1074 15.12 -20.38 2.23
N ASN A 1075 15.48 -21.59 1.80
CA ASN A 1075 16.16 -22.59 2.65
C ASN A 1075 17.69 -22.51 2.59
N ALA A 1076 18.26 -21.74 1.66
CA ALA A 1076 19.70 -21.62 1.56
C ALA A 1076 20.27 -20.96 2.81
N THR A 1077 21.30 -21.58 3.40
CA THR A 1077 21.94 -21.09 4.64
C THR A 1077 22.50 -19.69 4.46
N GLN A 1078 22.98 -19.35 3.26
CA GLN A 1078 23.47 -18.01 2.98
C GLN A 1078 22.37 -16.93 3.00
N ASN A 1079 21.13 -17.29 2.68
CA ASN A 1079 20.01 -16.35 2.61
C ASN A 1079 19.25 -16.28 3.95
N TYR A 1080 18.98 -17.40 4.61
CA TYR A 1080 18.22 -17.40 5.86
C TYR A 1080 18.90 -18.27 6.93
N PRO A 1081 20.08 -17.86 7.42
CA PRO A 1081 20.86 -18.67 8.35
C PRO A 1081 20.13 -18.96 9.66
N GLN A 1082 19.30 -18.04 10.15
CA GLN A 1082 18.49 -18.20 11.37
C GLN A 1082 17.43 -19.31 11.23
N LEU A 1083 17.05 -19.65 10.00
CA LEU A 1083 16.01 -20.64 9.67
C LEU A 1083 16.59 -21.98 9.19
N LYS A 1084 17.91 -22.19 9.34
CA LYS A 1084 18.56 -23.44 8.94
C LYS A 1084 17.90 -24.64 9.62
N GLY A 1085 17.37 -25.57 8.82
CA GLY A 1085 16.68 -26.78 9.31
C GLY A 1085 15.22 -26.58 9.71
N VAL A 1086 14.68 -25.36 9.55
CA VAL A 1086 13.25 -25.04 9.76
C VAL A 1086 12.51 -25.19 8.43
N GLN A 1087 11.28 -25.72 8.46
CA GLN A 1087 10.44 -25.76 7.26
C GLN A 1087 10.09 -24.34 6.79
N THR A 1088 10.18 -24.10 5.49
CA THR A 1088 9.91 -22.79 4.88
C THR A 1088 8.46 -22.36 5.07
N ASN A 1089 8.25 -21.37 5.92
CA ASN A 1089 7.00 -20.62 6.00
C ASN A 1089 7.32 -19.14 5.80
N LEU A 1090 6.53 -18.45 4.98
CA LEU A 1090 6.79 -17.06 4.59
C LEU A 1090 6.87 -16.14 5.81
N TYR A 1091 5.92 -16.22 6.76
CA TYR A 1091 5.95 -15.36 7.95
C TYR A 1091 7.25 -15.53 8.77
N LYS A 1092 7.82 -16.73 8.83
CA LYS A 1092 9.10 -16.97 9.51
C LYS A 1092 10.28 -16.31 8.79
N CYS A 1093 10.20 -16.14 7.47
CA CYS A 1093 11.21 -15.45 6.66
C CYS A 1093 11.10 -13.93 6.78
N PHE A 1094 9.90 -13.39 7.01
CA PHE A 1094 9.69 -11.95 7.21
C PHE A 1094 10.35 -11.40 8.47
N LEU A 1095 10.45 -12.20 9.53
CA LEU A 1095 11.06 -11.75 10.80
C LEU A 1095 12.56 -11.43 10.70
N PRO A 1096 13.45 -12.37 10.28
CA PRO A 1096 14.86 -12.05 10.08
C PRO A 1096 15.06 -11.00 8.98
N ARG A 1097 14.14 -10.92 8.00
CA ARG A 1097 14.17 -9.84 7.02
C ARG A 1097 13.90 -8.48 7.66
N ALA A 1098 12.89 -8.38 8.52
CA ALA A 1098 12.58 -7.15 9.22
C ALA A 1098 13.72 -6.72 10.15
N TRP A 1099 14.30 -7.65 10.90
CA TRP A 1099 15.48 -7.38 11.74
C TRP A 1099 16.69 -6.89 10.94
N ALA A 1100 16.85 -7.38 9.71
CA ALA A 1100 17.88 -6.87 8.82
C ALA A 1100 17.56 -5.44 8.33
N ASN A 1101 16.30 -5.10 8.18
CA ASN A 1101 15.88 -3.83 7.61
C ASN A 1101 15.76 -2.70 8.65
N VAL A 1102 15.63 -3.01 9.94
CA VAL A 1102 15.57 -2.00 11.01
C VAL A 1102 16.96 -1.51 11.41
N ASN A 1103 17.02 -0.26 11.87
CA ASN A 1103 18.23 0.31 12.47
C ASN A 1103 18.46 -0.22 13.90
N ALA A 1104 19.57 0.16 14.54
CA ALA A 1104 19.96 -0.34 15.86
C ALA A 1104 18.98 -0.01 17.01
N GLN A 1105 18.13 1.01 16.85
CA GLN A 1105 17.07 1.39 17.80
C GLN A 1105 15.67 1.08 17.23
N GLY A 1106 15.59 0.37 16.11
CA GLY A 1106 14.35 0.16 15.40
C GLY A 1106 13.49 -0.92 16.04
N VAL A 1107 12.17 -0.79 15.85
CA VAL A 1107 11.17 -1.69 16.44
C VAL A 1107 10.38 -2.38 15.35
N SER A 1108 10.17 -3.69 15.50
CA SER A 1108 9.37 -4.50 14.57
C SER A 1108 8.08 -4.99 15.23
N GLY A 1109 6.92 -4.67 14.65
CA GLY A 1109 5.62 -5.20 15.04
C GLY A 1109 5.02 -6.07 13.94
N PHE A 1110 4.70 -7.34 14.25
CA PHE A 1110 4.09 -8.25 13.28
C PHE A 1110 2.92 -9.04 13.87
N LEU A 1111 1.90 -9.29 13.04
CA LEU A 1111 0.90 -10.31 13.31
C LEU A 1111 1.36 -11.65 12.73
N HIS A 1112 1.51 -12.66 13.59
CA HIS A 1112 1.87 -14.01 13.16
C HIS A 1112 1.30 -15.07 14.11
N PRO A 1113 1.22 -16.35 13.69
CA PRO A 1113 0.80 -17.43 14.56
C PRO A 1113 1.72 -17.62 15.77
N GLU A 1114 1.18 -18.13 16.89
CA GLU A 1114 1.93 -18.41 18.14
C GLU A 1114 3.06 -19.43 17.98
N GLY A 1115 2.99 -20.27 16.93
CA GLY A 1115 3.91 -21.38 16.67
C GLY A 1115 5.38 -21.00 16.45
N ILE A 1116 5.77 -19.74 16.63
CA ILE A 1116 7.18 -19.35 16.73
C ILE A 1116 7.76 -19.51 18.13
N TYR A 1117 6.91 -19.35 19.16
CA TYR A 1117 7.28 -19.50 20.57
C TYR A 1117 7.30 -20.97 20.98
N ASP A 1118 6.38 -21.75 20.44
CA ASP A 1118 6.14 -23.13 20.88
C ASP A 1118 6.76 -24.21 19.98
N ASP A 1119 7.40 -23.85 18.87
CA ASP A 1119 8.02 -24.81 17.96
C ASP A 1119 9.42 -25.21 18.47
N PRO A 1120 9.61 -26.44 18.99
CA PRO A 1120 10.91 -26.91 19.46
C PRO A 1120 11.92 -27.09 18.30
N LYS A 1121 11.46 -26.98 17.04
CA LYS A 1121 12.29 -26.92 15.83
C LYS A 1121 12.29 -25.53 15.20
N GLY A 1122 11.93 -24.47 15.94
CA GLY A 1122 11.81 -23.10 15.49
C GLY A 1122 13.13 -22.39 15.11
N GLY A 1123 14.28 -23.05 15.26
CA GLY A 1123 15.59 -22.49 14.92
C GLY A 1123 16.07 -21.42 15.91
N GLY A 1124 16.93 -20.50 15.45
CA GLY A 1124 17.49 -19.42 16.28
C GLY A 1124 16.52 -18.26 16.58
N VAL A 1125 15.23 -18.45 16.31
CA VAL A 1125 14.16 -17.44 16.45
C VAL A 1125 13.40 -17.60 17.78
N GLN A 1126 13.80 -18.55 18.64
CA GLN A 1126 13.26 -18.65 19.99
C GLN A 1126 13.65 -17.40 20.81
N PRO A 1127 12.72 -16.82 21.59
CA PRO A 1127 13.06 -15.73 22.50
C PRO A 1127 14.18 -16.19 23.45
N SER A 1128 15.20 -15.35 23.62
CA SER A 1128 16.10 -15.49 24.76
C SER A 1128 15.28 -15.29 26.03
N SER A 1129 15.11 -16.36 26.80
CA SER A 1129 14.52 -16.36 28.14
C SER A 1129 15.23 -15.44 29.10
#